data_AF-A0A821RNA2-F1
#
_entry.id   AF-A0A821RNA2-F1
#
_cell.length_a   1.000
_cell.length_b   1.000
_cell.length_c   1.000
_cell.angle_alpha   90.00
_cell.angle_beta   90.00
_cell.angle_gamma   90.00
#
_symmetry.space_group_name_H-M   'P 1'
#
loop_
_entity.id
_entity.type
_entity.pdbx_description
1 polymer ?
#
loop_
_entity_poly.entity_id
_entity_poly.type
_entity_poly.pdbx_seq_one_letter_code
_entity_poly.pdbx_strand_id
1 'polypeptide(L)'
;LHNFQPGIIRNFFHRLLHVLEFYWNQYHEIKSFDEGHDSSLPFDSAYVPSQKFIDNNFDYFNLQRLGGVQSHLEKEYSADVKRARSSGTSFLSRAFSDQSSRHDDMSDFVNGRERYRHQLGYSLKSSNATGSESLTELLDGLILLYHVGVHKHYLKVAEVIDSLREYNESLIDIDNKLVNCREDCPEIRDELLRSKKIFEQQTEDLTRKIAWITVHIFSHEKRRDIVILHRCVYRTLQIASEAGNLFSFVPEIYLNDIYLNTFTALNVYYPTEDSGINREIAGDFVQFIANHMQDTRIVNSDVRDNMTQCLSAFCFYSGSLRALESMREYNRTVLIRALLTPYANRPWAMTNLILVRFWKGCGFGFRYSQSYPSKFLQSLRKDRVQDSSPSMKYQQEIGRYLTSHTDDAIGFLNSLLGQLNWAFSEFMGLLKDLTPTKSRYMPTIEHRQMKICSTCFDVTVSLLRTIEMTICVAPTVILDRHSNKSEMLLIRLLQLLGQIINRLATKNYVLEDIERLKMYALDNIQPYPMFSAVCGILVHLINRTSNEISSRVCRAIYNEVDLDLSCLHRLIYDSESDASNSVSSSAHFTLKSQPEINRSEAYDLDEIYRKLNDTYQMLAKTTKKSDDNDESICIICYSHQIQGEFRPCKHQACLSCITMHLMTSKECFFCKTHVDQVVDLITGRVIDSIKPNENNIKDK
;
A
#
# COMPACT_ATOMS: atom_id res chain seq x y z
N LEU A 1 -24.30 -19.47 18.30
CA LEU A 1 -23.69 -18.12 18.23
C LEU A 1 -24.25 -17.20 17.12
N HIS A 2 -25.01 -17.70 16.13
CA HIS A 2 -25.58 -16.86 15.04
C HIS A 2 -26.83 -16.03 15.39
N ASN A 3 -27.46 -16.23 16.57
CA ASN A 3 -28.72 -15.57 16.94
C ASN A 3 -28.59 -14.45 17.98
N PHE A 4 -27.38 -14.08 18.41
CA PHE A 4 -27.23 -12.95 19.32
C PHE A 4 -27.35 -11.65 18.54
N GLN A 5 -28.37 -10.85 18.88
CA GLN A 5 -28.52 -9.52 18.29
C GLN A 5 -27.23 -8.73 18.55
N PRO A 6 -26.61 -8.19 17.48
CA PRO A 6 -25.43 -7.34 17.53
C PRO A 6 -25.37 -6.46 18.79
N GLY A 7 -26.36 -5.60 19.01
CA GLY A 7 -26.35 -4.62 20.11
C GLY A 7 -26.18 -5.21 21.52
N ILE A 8 -26.62 -6.44 21.78
CA ILE A 8 -26.50 -7.08 23.11
C ILE A 8 -25.03 -7.39 23.42
N ILE A 9 -24.31 -7.99 22.46
CA ILE A 9 -22.89 -8.35 22.65
C ILE A 9 -22.04 -7.10 22.91
N ARG A 10 -22.30 -6.02 22.18
CA ARG A 10 -21.56 -4.75 22.38
C ARG A 10 -21.84 -4.15 23.76
N ASN A 11 -23.11 -4.07 24.16
CA ASN A 11 -23.44 -3.52 25.48
C ASN A 11 -22.85 -4.37 26.61
N PHE A 12 -22.88 -5.70 26.45
CA PHE A 12 -22.22 -6.62 27.37
C PHE A 12 -20.70 -6.42 27.40
N PHE A 13 -20.05 -6.33 26.24
CA PHE A 13 -18.61 -6.05 26.12
C PHE A 13 -18.20 -4.81 26.91
N HIS A 14 -18.88 -3.67 26.68
CA HIS A 14 -18.52 -2.45 27.39
C HIS A 14 -18.71 -2.64 28.90
N ARG A 15 -19.87 -3.13 29.36
CA ARG A 15 -20.10 -3.34 30.79
C ARG A 15 -19.07 -4.28 31.42
N LEU A 16 -18.70 -5.34 30.71
CA LEU A 16 -17.69 -6.28 31.18
C LEU A 16 -16.29 -5.65 31.24
N LEU A 17 -15.95 -4.75 30.31
CA LEU A 17 -14.72 -3.97 30.35
C LEU A 17 -14.69 -3.08 31.60
N HIS A 18 -15.77 -2.37 31.92
CA HIS A 18 -15.87 -1.54 33.14
C HIS A 18 -15.72 -2.39 34.42
N VAL A 19 -16.30 -3.60 34.43
CA VAL A 19 -16.16 -4.54 35.55
C VAL A 19 -14.71 -5.03 35.67
N LEU A 20 -14.07 -5.38 34.55
CA LEU A 20 -12.67 -5.78 34.56
C LEU A 20 -11.76 -4.64 35.03
N GLU A 21 -11.95 -3.43 34.52
CA GLU A 21 -11.20 -2.23 34.93
C GLU A 21 -11.27 -2.03 36.44
N PHE A 22 -12.47 -2.12 37.02
CA PHE A 22 -12.69 -1.98 38.46
C PHE A 22 -11.92 -3.03 39.27
N TYR A 23 -12.06 -4.32 38.95
CA TYR A 23 -11.40 -5.38 39.69
C TYR A 23 -9.88 -5.43 39.45
N TRP A 24 -9.43 -5.03 38.27
CA TRP A 24 -8.00 -4.92 37.95
C TRP A 24 -7.32 -3.87 38.82
N ASN A 25 -7.90 -2.65 38.87
CA ASN A 25 -7.37 -1.57 39.69
C ASN A 25 -7.39 -1.94 41.19
N GLN A 26 -8.49 -2.52 41.69
CA GLN A 26 -8.55 -3.00 43.08
C GLN A 26 -7.48 -4.04 43.41
N TYR A 27 -7.27 -5.02 42.53
CA TYR A 27 -6.25 -6.05 42.73
C TYR A 27 -4.85 -5.43 42.86
N HIS A 28 -4.53 -4.47 42.00
CA HIS A 28 -3.23 -3.80 42.01
C HIS A 28 -3.06 -2.82 43.18
N GLU A 29 -4.12 -2.15 43.63
CA GLU A 29 -4.09 -1.33 44.86
C GLU A 29 -3.80 -2.17 46.11
N ILE A 30 -4.43 -3.35 46.22
CA ILE A 30 -4.19 -4.27 47.33
C ILE A 30 -2.76 -4.81 47.26
N LYS A 31 -2.29 -5.18 46.07
CA LYS A 31 -0.95 -5.73 45.88
C LYS A 31 0.17 -4.70 46.13
N SER A 32 -0.01 -3.44 45.70
CA SER A 32 0.95 -2.36 45.97
C SER A 32 1.05 -2.05 47.47
N PHE A 33 -0.07 -2.17 48.20
CA PHE A 33 -0.08 -2.06 49.66
C PHE A 33 0.69 -3.21 50.34
N ASP A 34 0.51 -4.45 49.87
CA ASP A 34 1.17 -5.63 50.45
C ASP A 34 2.67 -5.71 50.14
N GLU A 35 3.13 -5.21 48.98
CA GLU A 35 4.53 -5.29 48.53
C GLU A 35 5.37 -4.03 48.85
N GLY A 36 4.79 -3.01 49.51
CA GLY A 36 5.51 -1.80 49.95
C GLY A 36 6.05 -0.92 48.80
N HIS A 37 5.60 -1.15 47.58
CA HIS A 37 6.01 -0.43 46.38
C HIS A 37 4.82 0.30 45.74
N ASP A 38 5.01 1.59 45.47
CA ASP A 38 4.02 2.50 44.87
C ASP A 38 3.92 2.28 43.34
N SER A 39 3.65 1.04 42.93
CA SER A 39 3.49 0.65 41.53
C SER A 39 2.10 0.04 41.30
N SER A 40 1.06 0.84 41.50
CA SER A 40 -0.26 0.49 40.97
C SER A 40 -0.17 0.55 39.44
N LEU A 41 -0.27 -0.60 38.78
CA LEU A 41 -0.37 -0.65 37.32
C LEU A 41 -1.81 -0.32 36.95
N PRO A 42 -2.10 0.85 36.35
CA PRO A 42 -3.45 1.19 35.94
C PRO A 42 -3.93 0.20 34.88
N PHE A 43 -5.24 -0.05 34.80
CA PHE A 43 -5.81 -0.99 33.83
C PHE A 43 -5.42 -0.71 32.37
N ASP A 44 -5.18 0.55 32.00
CA ASP A 44 -4.64 0.94 30.67
C ASP A 44 -3.26 0.34 30.34
N SER A 45 -2.56 -0.22 31.34
CA SER A 45 -1.29 -0.93 31.21
C SER A 45 -1.43 -2.46 31.32
N ALA A 46 -2.65 -2.97 31.44
CA ALA A 46 -2.93 -4.41 31.50
C ALA A 46 -2.49 -5.11 30.20
N TYR A 47 -2.03 -6.35 30.32
CA TYR A 47 -1.59 -7.15 29.17
C TYR A 47 -1.82 -8.64 29.42
N VAL A 48 -1.84 -9.41 28.33
CA VAL A 48 -1.87 -10.87 28.38
C VAL A 48 -0.44 -11.40 28.20
N PRO A 49 0.16 -12.09 29.19
CA PRO A 49 1.53 -12.60 29.09
C PRO A 49 1.68 -13.63 27.98
N SER A 50 2.79 -13.59 27.24
CA SER A 50 3.03 -14.46 26.08
C SER A 50 3.04 -15.95 26.42
N GLN A 51 3.38 -16.30 27.67
CA GLN A 51 3.37 -17.69 28.17
C GLN A 51 1.96 -18.30 28.07
N LYS A 52 0.91 -17.51 28.28
CA LYS A 52 -0.47 -18.00 28.24
C LYS A 52 -0.88 -18.46 26.82
N PHE A 53 -0.23 -17.96 25.77
CA PHE A 53 -0.46 -18.42 24.39
C PHE A 53 0.18 -19.78 24.08
N ILE A 54 1.07 -20.26 24.96
CA ILE A 54 1.85 -21.51 24.80
C ILE A 54 1.30 -22.62 25.70
N ASP A 55 0.74 -22.26 26.85
CA ASP A 55 0.34 -23.22 27.89
C ASP A 55 -1.00 -23.92 27.61
N ASN A 56 -1.63 -23.68 26.45
CA ASN A 56 -2.96 -24.20 26.08
C ASN A 56 -4.07 -23.87 27.08
N ASN A 57 -3.84 -22.90 27.98
CA ASN A 57 -4.83 -22.44 28.94
C ASN A 57 -5.98 -21.67 28.25
N PHE A 58 -5.70 -21.09 27.08
CA PHE A 58 -6.69 -20.43 26.25
C PHE A 58 -7.04 -21.29 25.04
N ASP A 59 -8.34 -21.57 24.87
CA ASP A 59 -8.87 -22.19 23.67
C ASP A 59 -9.19 -21.11 22.64
N TYR A 60 -8.37 -21.06 21.59
CA TYR A 60 -8.56 -20.17 20.45
C TYR A 60 -9.29 -20.85 19.28
N PHE A 61 -10.02 -21.95 19.50
CA PHE A 61 -10.89 -22.58 18.49
C PHE A 61 -10.21 -22.84 17.13
N ASN A 62 -8.93 -23.24 17.15
CA ASN A 62 -8.07 -23.46 15.97
C ASN A 62 -7.70 -22.20 15.15
N LEU A 63 -7.84 -21.00 15.70
CA LEU A 63 -7.32 -19.76 15.08
C LEU A 63 -5.81 -19.87 14.84
N GLN A 64 -5.33 -19.30 13.74
CA GLN A 64 -3.91 -19.32 13.44
C GLN A 64 -3.12 -18.42 14.39
N ARG A 65 -1.81 -18.66 14.48
CA ARG A 65 -0.87 -17.78 15.17
C ARG A 65 -0.16 -16.88 14.16
N LEU A 66 0.53 -15.85 14.65
CA LEU A 66 1.36 -14.99 13.80
C LEU A 66 2.38 -15.79 12.98
N GLY A 67 3.02 -16.79 13.58
CA GLY A 67 3.95 -17.69 12.92
C GLY A 67 3.32 -18.88 12.19
N GLY A 68 1.99 -18.95 12.09
CA GLY A 68 1.26 -20.05 11.44
C GLY A 68 0.66 -21.06 12.42
N VAL A 69 0.78 -22.35 12.13
CA VAL A 69 0.11 -23.41 12.89
C VAL A 69 0.85 -23.68 14.20
N GLN A 70 0.12 -23.69 15.32
CA GLN A 70 0.70 -23.88 16.66
C GLN A 70 1.57 -25.15 16.79
N SER A 71 1.14 -26.27 16.23
CA SER A 71 1.89 -27.54 16.29
C SER A 71 3.23 -27.50 15.54
N HIS A 72 3.36 -26.62 14.55
CA HIS A 72 4.62 -26.36 13.88
C HIS A 72 5.53 -25.51 14.76
N LEU A 73 4.99 -24.44 15.33
CA LEU A 73 5.72 -23.53 16.23
C LEU A 73 6.27 -24.24 17.46
N GLU A 74 5.49 -25.15 18.07
CA GLU A 74 5.95 -25.96 19.21
C GLU A 74 7.16 -26.84 18.87
N LYS A 75 7.28 -27.29 17.61
CA LYS A 75 8.44 -28.07 17.14
C LYS A 75 9.62 -27.15 16.84
N GLU A 76 9.39 -26.10 16.06
CA GLU A 76 10.42 -25.15 15.61
C GLU A 76 11.09 -24.46 16.80
N TYR A 77 10.30 -23.95 17.74
CA TYR A 77 10.75 -23.19 18.90
C TYR A 77 10.72 -24.01 20.20
N SER A 78 10.93 -25.33 20.10
CA SER A 78 10.80 -26.26 21.24
C SER A 78 11.69 -25.90 22.44
N ALA A 79 12.89 -25.36 22.20
CA ALA A 79 13.79 -24.89 23.26
C ALA A 79 13.24 -23.64 23.97
N ASP A 80 12.70 -22.70 23.21
CA ASP A 80 12.08 -21.47 23.75
C ASP A 80 10.82 -21.78 24.55
N VAL A 81 9.98 -22.69 24.04
CA VAL A 81 8.78 -23.19 24.73
C VAL A 81 9.12 -23.86 26.06
N LYS A 82 10.15 -24.74 26.08
CA LYS A 82 10.60 -25.39 27.32
C LYS A 82 11.09 -24.36 28.34
N ARG A 83 11.88 -23.37 27.90
CA ARG A 83 12.36 -22.27 28.76
C ARG A 83 11.21 -21.42 29.29
N ALA A 84 10.22 -21.11 28.48
CA ALA A 84 9.04 -20.35 28.88
C ALA A 84 8.24 -21.08 29.96
N ARG A 85 7.97 -22.39 29.75
CA ARG A 85 7.24 -23.25 30.69
C ARG A 85 8.00 -23.46 32.00
N SER A 86 9.32 -23.65 31.95
CA SER A 86 10.15 -23.78 33.15
C SER A 86 10.28 -22.48 33.94
N SER A 87 10.17 -21.34 33.25
CA SER A 87 10.18 -20.00 33.87
C SER A 87 8.79 -19.56 34.35
N GLY A 88 7.77 -20.42 34.27
CA GLY A 88 6.39 -20.13 34.71
C GLY A 88 6.26 -19.75 36.18
N THR A 89 7.31 -19.94 36.99
CA THR A 89 7.42 -19.44 38.37
C THR A 89 8.38 -18.26 38.55
N SER A 90 9.19 -17.88 37.54
CA SER A 90 10.26 -16.88 37.67
C SER A 90 10.25 -15.74 36.64
N PHE A 91 9.46 -15.80 35.56
CA PHE A 91 9.42 -14.73 34.57
C PHE A 91 8.59 -13.51 35.03
N LEU A 92 7.55 -13.76 35.85
CA LEU A 92 6.87 -12.71 36.62
C LEU A 92 7.79 -12.01 37.63
N SER A 93 8.98 -12.54 37.92
CA SER A 93 9.97 -11.84 38.74
C SER A 93 10.92 -11.02 37.86
N ARG A 94 11.35 -11.56 36.71
CA ARG A 94 12.37 -10.92 35.86
C ARG A 94 11.91 -9.68 35.11
N ALA A 95 10.63 -9.59 34.74
CA ALA A 95 10.04 -8.37 34.17
C ALA A 95 9.79 -7.27 35.23
N PHE A 96 9.79 -7.63 36.51
CA PHE A 96 9.56 -6.72 37.64
C PHE A 96 10.84 -6.39 38.42
N SER A 97 11.95 -7.12 38.20
CA SER A 97 13.19 -7.01 38.97
C SER A 97 14.27 -6.13 38.34
N ASP A 98 14.04 -5.47 37.21
CA ASP A 98 15.04 -4.56 36.63
C ASP A 98 15.13 -3.21 37.38
N GLN A 99 14.42 -3.09 38.51
CA GLN A 99 14.61 -2.04 39.51
C GLN A 99 14.41 -2.57 40.94
N SER A 100 15.35 -3.37 41.45
CA SER A 100 15.79 -3.29 42.86
C SER A 100 16.67 -4.48 43.21
N SER A 101 17.86 -4.17 43.70
CA SER A 101 18.76 -5.14 44.32
C SER A 101 18.70 -5.02 45.85
N ARG A 102 18.71 -6.18 46.52
CA ARG A 102 19.04 -6.44 47.94
C ARG A 102 17.93 -6.16 48.98
N HIS A 103 17.45 -7.18 49.68
CA HIS A 103 17.99 -7.78 50.92
C HIS A 103 16.97 -8.77 51.52
N ASP A 104 17.50 -9.73 52.30
CA ASP A 104 16.82 -10.85 52.96
C ASP A 104 15.89 -10.49 54.14
N ASP A 105 15.09 -11.51 54.49
CA ASP A 105 14.49 -11.89 55.79
C ASP A 105 12.97 -11.69 55.95
N MET A 106 12.25 -12.82 55.91
CA MET A 106 10.83 -12.95 56.26
C MET A 106 10.62 -14.21 57.12
N SER A 107 10.48 -14.03 58.42
CA SER A 107 9.74 -14.93 59.29
C SER A 107 8.88 -14.09 60.23
N ASP A 108 7.62 -14.53 60.42
CA ASP A 108 6.62 -14.02 61.36
C ASP A 108 5.63 -12.96 60.83
N PHE A 109 4.67 -13.36 59.99
CA PHE A 109 3.37 -12.68 59.94
C PHE A 109 2.22 -13.54 59.36
N VAL A 110 1.97 -14.73 59.91
CA VAL A 110 0.90 -15.64 59.42
C VAL A 110 -0.44 -15.51 60.18
N ASN A 111 -0.51 -14.83 61.34
CA ASN A 111 -1.69 -14.96 62.21
C ASN A 111 -2.81 -13.90 62.06
N GLY A 112 -2.84 -13.12 60.97
CA GLY A 112 -3.92 -12.14 60.71
C GLY A 112 -5.01 -12.58 59.74
N ARG A 113 -4.78 -13.65 58.96
CA ARG A 113 -5.50 -13.92 57.69
C ARG A 113 -6.82 -14.68 57.81
N GLU A 114 -7.18 -15.17 59.00
CA GLU A 114 -8.32 -16.08 59.15
C GLU A 114 -9.67 -15.41 59.49
N ARG A 115 -9.68 -14.16 59.97
CA ARG A 115 -10.93 -13.56 60.49
C ARG A 115 -11.88 -12.96 59.44
N TYR A 116 -11.43 -12.71 58.20
CA TYR A 116 -12.28 -12.12 57.15
C TYR A 116 -12.84 -13.14 56.13
N ARG A 117 -12.39 -14.40 56.15
CA ARG A 117 -12.82 -15.42 55.17
C ARG A 117 -14.16 -16.09 55.50
N HIS A 118 -14.72 -15.87 56.69
CA HIS A 118 -15.83 -16.68 57.20
C HIS A 118 -17.25 -16.08 56.98
N GLN A 119 -17.39 -14.96 56.26
CA GLN A 119 -18.68 -14.26 56.16
C GLN A 119 -19.35 -14.24 54.77
N LEU A 120 -18.74 -14.85 53.75
CA LEU A 120 -19.40 -15.11 52.45
C LEU A 120 -19.29 -16.59 52.09
N GLY A 121 -20.35 -17.34 52.40
CA GLY A 121 -20.47 -18.78 52.17
C GLY A 121 -20.58 -19.16 50.69
N TYR A 122 -19.51 -18.98 49.93
CA TYR A 122 -19.31 -19.63 48.63
C TYR A 122 -17.98 -20.40 48.64
N SER A 123 -18.08 -21.71 48.82
CA SER A 123 -17.00 -22.65 48.60
C SER A 123 -16.67 -22.73 47.10
N LEU A 124 -15.86 -21.80 46.61
CA LEU A 124 -15.11 -21.98 45.37
C LEU A 124 -14.15 -23.15 45.58
N LYS A 125 -14.43 -24.28 44.91
CA LYS A 125 -13.47 -25.38 44.81
C LYS A 125 -12.18 -24.79 44.24
N SER A 126 -11.11 -24.88 45.01
CA SER A 126 -9.78 -24.40 44.67
C SER A 126 -9.24 -25.14 43.44
N SER A 127 -9.32 -24.53 42.27
CA SER A 127 -8.23 -24.59 41.31
C SER A 127 -7.33 -23.38 41.58
N ASN A 128 -6.03 -23.60 41.67
CA ASN A 128 -4.99 -22.67 42.13
C ASN A 128 -4.76 -21.42 41.23
N ALA A 129 -5.82 -20.75 40.77
CA ALA A 129 -5.69 -19.50 40.04
C ALA A 129 -5.42 -18.36 41.04
N THR A 130 -4.29 -17.67 40.88
CA THR A 130 -4.06 -16.40 41.58
C THR A 130 -5.02 -15.33 41.04
N GLY A 131 -5.42 -14.33 41.83
CA GLY A 131 -6.35 -13.27 41.36
C GLY A 131 -5.90 -12.60 40.06
N SER A 132 -4.59 -12.50 39.83
CA SER A 132 -3.98 -12.03 38.58
C SER A 132 -4.30 -12.90 37.35
N GLU A 133 -4.39 -14.22 37.51
CA GLU A 133 -4.64 -15.14 36.41
C GLU A 133 -6.08 -15.03 35.92
N SER A 134 -7.06 -15.02 36.83
CA SER A 134 -8.47 -14.88 36.45
C SER A 134 -8.76 -13.53 35.78
N LEU A 135 -8.08 -12.45 36.20
CA LEU A 135 -8.19 -11.14 35.54
C LEU A 135 -7.58 -11.15 34.13
N THR A 136 -6.46 -11.84 33.95
CA THR A 136 -5.82 -12.02 32.64
C THR A 136 -6.69 -12.85 31.70
N GLU A 137 -7.32 -13.92 32.21
CA GLU A 137 -8.27 -14.73 31.45
C GLU A 137 -9.50 -13.92 31.02
N LEU A 138 -10.00 -13.05 31.91
CA LEU A 138 -11.11 -12.17 31.59
C LEU A 138 -10.74 -11.12 30.53
N LEU A 139 -9.51 -10.61 30.54
CA LEU A 139 -8.99 -9.72 29.50
C LEU A 139 -8.92 -10.42 28.13
N ASP A 140 -8.38 -11.64 28.05
CA ASP A 140 -8.35 -12.44 26.82
C ASP A 140 -9.77 -12.72 26.30
N GLY A 141 -10.69 -13.09 27.20
CA GLY A 141 -12.10 -13.29 26.88
C GLY A 141 -12.79 -12.03 26.33
N LEU A 142 -12.45 -10.85 26.84
CA LEU A 142 -12.95 -9.57 26.32
C LEU A 142 -12.42 -9.27 24.91
N ILE A 143 -11.15 -9.58 24.65
CA ILE A 143 -10.51 -9.44 23.34
C ILE A 143 -11.23 -10.34 22.32
N LEU A 144 -11.48 -11.60 22.68
CA LEU A 144 -12.27 -12.54 21.87
C LEU A 144 -13.70 -12.04 21.63
N LEU A 145 -14.35 -11.51 22.66
CA LEU A 145 -15.71 -10.96 22.56
C LEU A 145 -15.78 -9.78 21.58
N TYR A 146 -14.77 -8.92 21.59
CA TYR A 146 -14.67 -7.81 20.63
C TYR A 146 -14.59 -8.32 19.19
N HIS A 147 -13.69 -9.29 18.92
CA HIS A 147 -13.54 -9.92 17.61
C HIS A 147 -14.86 -10.55 17.13
N VAL A 148 -15.51 -11.35 17.98
CA VAL A 148 -16.70 -12.12 17.57
C VAL A 148 -17.91 -11.21 17.30
N GLY A 149 -18.07 -10.14 18.07
CA GLY A 149 -19.31 -9.37 18.11
C GLY A 149 -19.17 -7.88 17.83
N VAL A 150 -18.29 -7.18 18.55
CA VAL A 150 -18.23 -5.71 18.54
C VAL A 150 -17.72 -5.19 17.20
N HIS A 151 -16.62 -5.77 16.68
CA HIS A 151 -16.01 -5.30 15.43
C HIS A 151 -16.99 -5.39 14.25
N LYS A 152 -17.75 -6.50 14.18
CA LYS A 152 -18.75 -6.74 13.13
C LYS A 152 -19.85 -5.67 13.07
N HIS A 153 -20.06 -4.89 14.13
CA HIS A 153 -21.02 -3.78 14.09
C HIS A 153 -20.46 -2.60 13.33
N TYR A 154 -19.16 -2.30 13.49
CA TYR A 154 -18.52 -1.24 12.72
C TYR A 154 -18.59 -1.54 11.22
N LEU A 155 -18.37 -2.80 10.81
CA LEU A 155 -18.54 -3.23 9.42
C LEU A 155 -19.98 -3.00 8.91
N LYS A 156 -21.00 -3.36 9.69
CA LYS A 156 -22.41 -3.08 9.35
C LYS A 156 -22.73 -1.59 9.26
N VAL A 157 -22.07 -0.76 10.07
CA VAL A 157 -22.21 0.69 9.97
C VAL A 157 -21.55 1.19 8.68
N ALA A 158 -20.38 0.65 8.31
CA ALA A 158 -19.73 0.97 7.04
C ALA A 158 -20.64 0.66 5.85
N GLU A 159 -21.27 -0.52 5.82
CA GLU A 159 -22.24 -0.90 4.79
C GLU A 159 -23.39 0.11 4.67
N VAL A 160 -23.92 0.59 5.81
CA VAL A 160 -25.00 1.60 5.83
C VAL A 160 -24.51 2.95 5.28
N ILE A 161 -23.28 3.35 5.59
CA ILE A 161 -22.67 4.58 5.07
C ILE A 161 -22.43 4.45 3.56
N ASP A 162 -21.95 3.30 3.10
CA ASP A 162 -21.72 3.02 1.68
C ASP A 162 -23.05 3.05 0.90
N SER A 163 -24.12 2.42 1.43
CA SER A 163 -25.45 2.52 0.81
C SER A 163 -25.98 3.95 0.74
N LEU A 164 -25.75 4.76 1.79
CA LEU A 164 -26.13 6.18 1.77
C LEU A 164 -25.38 6.93 0.64
N ARG A 165 -24.09 6.64 0.46
CA ARG A 165 -23.28 7.23 -0.62
C ARG A 165 -23.79 6.83 -1.99
N GLU A 166 -24.06 5.55 -2.21
CA GLU A 166 -24.59 5.04 -3.49
C GLU A 166 -25.94 5.70 -3.84
N TYR A 167 -26.81 5.92 -2.86
CA TYR A 167 -28.06 6.64 -3.07
C TYR A 167 -27.86 8.12 -3.37
N ASN A 168 -26.91 8.79 -2.69
CA ASN A 168 -26.58 10.17 -3.01
C ASN A 168 -26.01 10.32 -4.43
N GLU A 169 -25.12 9.42 -4.85
CA GLU A 169 -24.60 9.40 -6.23
C GLU A 169 -25.72 9.16 -7.25
N SER A 170 -26.63 8.24 -6.95
CA SER A 170 -27.81 7.97 -7.79
C SER A 170 -28.74 9.18 -7.88
N LEU A 171 -28.93 9.94 -6.79
CA LEU A 171 -29.72 11.17 -6.78
C LEU A 171 -29.07 12.26 -7.65
N ILE A 172 -27.76 12.44 -7.57
CA ILE A 172 -27.00 13.38 -8.41
C ILE A 172 -27.16 13.00 -9.89
N ASP A 173 -27.05 11.72 -10.23
CA ASP A 173 -27.26 11.22 -11.60
C ASP A 173 -28.69 11.46 -12.09
N ILE A 174 -29.70 11.22 -11.26
CA ILE A 174 -31.10 11.51 -11.60
C ILE A 174 -31.31 13.01 -11.82
N ASP A 175 -30.74 13.87 -10.97
CA ASP A 175 -30.82 15.33 -11.15
C ASP A 175 -30.18 15.77 -12.47
N ASN A 176 -29.02 15.23 -12.81
CA ASN A 176 -28.36 15.48 -14.10
C ASN A 176 -29.22 15.00 -15.28
N LYS A 177 -29.89 13.84 -15.16
CA LYS A 177 -30.82 13.32 -16.18
C LYS A 177 -32.06 14.17 -16.33
N LEU A 178 -32.59 14.71 -15.22
CA LEU A 178 -33.75 15.61 -15.23
C LEU A 178 -33.42 16.94 -15.91
N VAL A 179 -32.24 17.53 -15.66
CA VAL A 179 -31.77 18.75 -16.33
C VAL A 179 -31.65 18.56 -17.85
N ASN A 180 -31.19 17.38 -18.27
CA ASN A 180 -30.97 17.05 -19.69
C ASN A 180 -32.20 16.40 -20.38
N CYS A 181 -33.32 16.29 -19.69
CA CYS A 181 -34.53 15.64 -20.22
C CYS A 181 -35.19 16.55 -21.26
N ARG A 182 -35.45 15.99 -22.46
CA ARG A 182 -36.18 16.70 -23.53
C ARG A 182 -37.64 16.94 -23.12
N GLU A 183 -38.21 18.07 -23.51
CA GLU A 183 -39.60 18.45 -23.18
C GLU A 183 -40.64 17.50 -23.80
N ASP A 184 -40.27 16.78 -24.86
CA ASP A 184 -41.16 15.92 -25.66
C ASP A 184 -41.44 14.53 -25.05
N CYS A 185 -40.93 14.21 -23.85
CA CYS A 185 -41.05 12.88 -23.23
C CYS A 185 -41.50 12.96 -21.75
N PRO A 186 -42.79 13.31 -21.49
CA PRO A 186 -43.30 13.49 -20.12
C PRO A 186 -43.25 12.19 -19.29
N GLU A 187 -43.46 11.03 -19.90
CA GLU A 187 -43.46 9.73 -19.20
C GLU A 187 -42.09 9.40 -18.58
N ILE A 188 -41.00 9.72 -19.29
CA ILE A 188 -39.62 9.53 -18.80
C ILE A 188 -39.34 10.48 -17.64
N ARG A 189 -39.78 11.74 -17.77
CA ARG A 189 -39.64 12.74 -16.71
C ARG A 189 -40.39 12.34 -15.45
N ASP A 190 -41.61 11.83 -15.58
CA ASP A 190 -42.42 11.35 -14.46
C ASP A 190 -41.81 10.14 -13.77
N GLU A 191 -41.19 9.22 -14.52
CA GLU A 191 -40.49 8.06 -13.96
C GLU A 191 -39.20 8.47 -13.24
N LEU A 192 -38.44 9.43 -13.77
CA LEU A 192 -37.27 10.00 -13.11
C LEU A 192 -37.67 10.70 -11.80
N LEU A 193 -38.77 11.46 -11.79
CA LEU A 193 -39.29 12.12 -10.58
C LEU A 193 -39.79 11.09 -9.55
N ARG A 194 -40.42 10.00 -9.98
CA ARG A 194 -40.78 8.87 -9.09
C ARG A 194 -39.55 8.23 -8.49
N SER A 195 -38.54 7.92 -9.31
CA SER A 195 -37.27 7.33 -8.87
C SER A 195 -36.57 8.26 -7.88
N LYS A 196 -36.50 9.56 -8.17
CA LYS A 196 -35.95 10.58 -7.27
C LYS A 196 -36.60 10.52 -5.90
N LYS A 197 -37.94 10.50 -5.84
CA LYS A 197 -38.68 10.44 -4.57
C LYS A 197 -38.37 9.17 -3.77
N ILE A 198 -38.20 8.02 -4.43
CA ILE A 198 -37.82 6.76 -3.78
C ILE A 198 -36.41 6.90 -3.17
N PHE A 199 -35.44 7.38 -3.94
CA PHE A 199 -34.08 7.55 -3.44
C PHE A 199 -33.97 8.61 -2.34
N GLU A 200 -34.74 9.69 -2.41
CA GLU A 200 -34.84 10.70 -1.34
C GLU A 200 -35.35 10.07 -0.04
N GLN A 201 -36.42 9.26 -0.11
CA GLN A 201 -36.96 8.58 1.05
C GLN A 201 -35.97 7.57 1.66
N GLN A 202 -35.29 6.77 0.83
CA GLN A 202 -34.26 5.84 1.31
C GLN A 202 -33.08 6.58 1.95
N THR A 203 -32.66 7.70 1.37
CA THR A 203 -31.59 8.56 1.89
C THR A 203 -31.99 9.13 3.25
N GLU A 204 -33.22 9.59 3.41
CA GLU A 204 -33.74 10.10 4.69
C GLU A 204 -33.74 9.02 5.78
N ASP A 205 -34.25 7.82 5.47
CA ASP A 205 -34.28 6.69 6.41
C ASP A 205 -32.88 6.25 6.84
N LEU A 206 -31.94 6.13 5.90
CA LEU A 206 -30.55 5.81 6.21
C LEU A 206 -29.85 6.91 7.01
N THR A 207 -30.13 8.18 6.71
CA THR A 207 -29.58 9.32 7.46
C THR A 207 -30.05 9.30 8.92
N ARG A 208 -31.34 9.06 9.16
CA ARG A 208 -31.89 8.88 10.53
C ARG A 208 -31.22 7.71 11.24
N LYS A 209 -31.02 6.59 10.55
CA LYS A 209 -30.33 5.41 11.09
C LYS A 209 -28.87 5.72 11.46
N ILE A 210 -28.14 6.45 10.62
CA ILE A 210 -26.75 6.87 10.89
C ILE A 210 -26.70 7.84 12.07
N ALA A 211 -27.64 8.77 12.18
CA ALA A 211 -27.73 9.67 13.32
C ALA A 211 -27.92 8.88 14.63
N TRP A 212 -28.83 7.90 14.65
CA TRP A 212 -29.04 7.03 15.82
C TRP A 212 -27.79 6.22 16.17
N ILE A 213 -27.14 5.62 15.17
CA ILE A 213 -25.88 4.89 15.30
C ILE A 213 -24.79 5.80 15.89
N THR A 214 -24.65 7.02 15.39
CA THR A 214 -23.61 7.95 15.84
C THR A 214 -23.78 8.29 17.31
N VAL A 215 -25.01 8.56 17.76
CA VAL A 215 -25.29 8.87 19.16
C VAL A 215 -25.10 7.67 20.09
N HIS A 216 -25.52 6.47 19.67
CA HIS A 216 -25.57 5.29 20.56
C HIS A 216 -24.33 4.38 20.51
N ILE A 217 -23.61 4.39 19.39
CA ILE A 217 -22.44 3.53 19.15
C ILE A 217 -21.14 4.33 19.27
N PHE A 218 -21.14 5.58 18.79
CA PHE A 218 -19.93 6.40 18.69
C PHE A 218 -19.84 7.50 19.77
N SER A 219 -20.34 7.24 20.97
CA SER A 219 -20.23 8.17 22.10
C SER A 219 -18.81 8.28 22.66
N HIS A 220 -18.51 9.36 23.38
CA HIS A 220 -17.20 9.58 24.02
C HIS A 220 -16.82 8.48 25.03
N GLU A 221 -17.78 7.98 25.81
CA GLU A 221 -17.55 6.87 26.73
C GLU A 221 -17.17 5.59 25.99
N LYS A 222 -17.88 5.28 24.90
CA LYS A 222 -17.59 4.08 24.08
C LYS A 222 -16.24 4.21 23.40
N ARG A 223 -15.86 5.41 22.97
CA ARG A 223 -14.52 5.69 22.45
C ARG A 223 -13.44 5.40 23.49
N ARG A 224 -13.62 5.83 24.74
CA ARG A 224 -12.70 5.55 25.85
C ARG A 224 -12.50 4.05 26.00
N ASP A 225 -13.58 3.29 26.03
CA ASP A 225 -13.54 1.82 26.14
C ASP A 225 -12.69 1.17 25.02
N ILE A 226 -12.80 1.68 23.78
CA ILE A 226 -11.98 1.20 22.65
C ILE A 226 -10.51 1.60 22.79
N VAL A 227 -10.22 2.81 23.28
CA VAL A 227 -8.84 3.25 23.54
C VAL A 227 -8.17 2.38 24.60
N ILE A 228 -8.88 2.05 25.68
CA ILE A 228 -8.38 1.17 26.74
C ILE A 228 -8.06 -0.21 26.17
N LEU A 229 -9.01 -0.82 25.44
CA LEU A 229 -8.76 -2.12 24.79
C LEU A 229 -7.55 -2.06 23.84
N HIS A 230 -7.44 -1.00 23.04
CA HIS A 230 -6.32 -0.81 22.12
C HIS A 230 -4.98 -0.77 22.85
N ARG A 231 -4.89 -0.04 23.97
CA ARG A 231 -3.68 0.04 24.80
C ARG A 231 -3.30 -1.31 25.42
N CYS A 232 -4.27 -2.06 25.94
CA CYS A 232 -4.00 -3.38 26.51
C CYS A 232 -3.46 -4.37 25.46
N VAL A 233 -4.03 -4.34 24.26
CA VAL A 233 -3.59 -5.17 23.13
C VAL A 233 -2.23 -4.73 22.62
N TYR A 234 -2.00 -3.42 22.50
CA TYR A 234 -0.68 -2.87 22.16
C TYR A 234 0.40 -3.35 23.13
N ARG A 235 0.15 -3.25 24.45
CA ARG A 235 1.10 -3.72 25.47
C ARG A 235 1.35 -5.22 25.38
N THR A 236 0.30 -6.01 25.17
CA THR A 236 0.41 -7.45 24.93
C THR A 236 1.33 -7.76 23.75
N LEU A 237 1.13 -7.07 22.61
CA LEU A 237 1.93 -7.24 21.40
C LEU A 237 3.37 -6.77 21.59
N GLN A 238 3.58 -5.65 22.29
CA GLN A 238 4.90 -5.10 22.56
C GLN A 238 5.73 -6.07 23.40
N ILE A 239 5.20 -6.52 24.55
CA ILE A 239 5.87 -7.45 25.45
C ILE A 239 6.14 -8.78 24.74
N ALA A 240 5.17 -9.26 23.95
CA ALA A 240 5.36 -10.48 23.18
C ALA A 240 6.45 -10.35 22.11
N SER A 241 6.56 -9.19 21.46
CA SER A 241 7.63 -8.92 20.50
C SER A 241 9.01 -8.88 21.17
N GLU A 242 9.10 -8.32 22.37
CA GLU A 242 10.34 -8.29 23.18
C GLU A 242 10.73 -9.70 23.69
N ALA A 243 9.77 -10.63 23.81
CA ALA A 243 10.00 -12.02 24.19
C ALA A 243 10.60 -12.91 23.08
N GLY A 244 11.08 -12.33 21.97
CA GLY A 244 11.78 -13.03 20.90
C GLY A 244 10.86 -13.94 20.08
N ASN A 245 11.25 -15.20 19.87
CA ASN A 245 10.51 -16.14 19.01
C ASN A 245 9.11 -16.47 19.53
N LEU A 246 8.85 -16.25 20.82
CA LEU A 246 7.54 -16.48 21.42
C LEU A 246 6.45 -15.55 20.83
N PHE A 247 6.85 -14.44 20.19
CA PHE A 247 5.95 -13.58 19.44
C PHE A 247 5.17 -14.35 18.36
N SER A 248 5.78 -15.36 17.74
CA SER A 248 5.13 -16.20 16.72
C SER A 248 3.93 -16.97 17.24
N PHE A 249 3.81 -17.20 18.56
CA PHE A 249 2.70 -17.91 19.20
C PHE A 249 1.49 -17.03 19.51
N VAL A 250 1.60 -15.70 19.35
CA VAL A 250 0.47 -14.80 19.56
C VAL A 250 -0.66 -15.17 18.58
N PRO A 251 -1.91 -15.30 19.04
CA PRO A 251 -3.05 -15.54 18.15
C PRO A 251 -3.23 -14.39 17.15
N GLU A 252 -3.53 -14.72 15.90
CA GLU A 252 -3.64 -13.73 14.81
C GLU A 252 -4.62 -12.59 15.14
N ILE A 253 -5.68 -12.89 15.89
CA ILE A 253 -6.72 -11.93 16.28
C ILE A 253 -6.16 -10.71 17.01
N TYR A 254 -5.12 -10.87 17.85
CA TYR A 254 -4.58 -9.77 18.64
C TYR A 254 -4.04 -8.65 17.75
N LEU A 255 -3.25 -9.02 16.73
CA LEU A 255 -2.71 -8.08 15.78
C LEU A 255 -3.76 -7.73 14.72
N ASN A 256 -4.30 -8.74 14.06
CA ASN A 256 -5.15 -8.59 12.88
C ASN A 256 -6.50 -7.95 13.21
N ASP A 257 -7.24 -8.55 14.14
CA ASP A 257 -8.65 -8.24 14.31
C ASP A 257 -8.92 -7.21 15.40
N ILE A 258 -7.94 -6.97 16.26
CA ILE A 258 -8.07 -6.06 17.39
C ILE A 258 -7.18 -4.86 17.20
N TYR A 259 -5.86 -5.02 17.13
CA TYR A 259 -4.96 -3.87 17.06
C TYR A 259 -5.18 -3.00 15.83
N LEU A 260 -5.21 -3.61 14.63
CA LEU A 260 -5.47 -2.90 13.37
C LEU A 260 -6.89 -2.30 13.32
N ASN A 261 -7.88 -3.08 13.73
CA ASN A 261 -9.29 -2.72 13.61
C ASN A 261 -9.75 -1.68 14.63
N THR A 262 -9.28 -1.76 15.88
CA THR A 262 -9.57 -0.74 16.90
C THR A 262 -8.97 0.60 16.51
N PHE A 263 -7.74 0.60 15.97
CA PHE A 263 -7.13 1.83 15.47
C PHE A 263 -7.88 2.39 14.25
N THR A 264 -8.27 1.53 13.30
CA THR A 264 -9.11 1.93 12.17
C THR A 264 -10.43 2.53 12.65
N ALA A 265 -11.09 1.88 13.62
CA ALA A 265 -12.35 2.35 14.17
C ALA A 265 -12.22 3.73 14.84
N LEU A 266 -11.15 3.95 15.61
CA LEU A 266 -10.84 5.24 16.25
C LEU A 266 -10.64 6.37 15.23
N ASN A 267 -10.02 6.11 14.08
CA ASN A 267 -9.78 7.12 13.06
C ASN A 267 -11.01 7.38 12.16
N VAL A 268 -11.79 6.35 11.87
CA VAL A 268 -12.90 6.42 10.92
C VAL A 268 -14.19 6.87 11.61
N TYR A 269 -14.61 6.19 12.67
CA TYR A 269 -15.94 6.37 13.26
C TYR A 269 -16.00 7.39 14.40
N TYR A 270 -14.85 7.75 15.00
CA TYR A 270 -14.78 8.73 16.08
C TYR A 270 -14.09 10.04 15.60
N PRO A 271 -14.73 10.86 14.75
CA PRO A 271 -14.16 12.13 14.27
C PRO A 271 -13.71 13.01 15.45
N THR A 272 -12.54 13.60 15.31
CA THR A 272 -11.75 14.14 16.42
C THR A 272 -12.02 15.61 16.70
N GLU A 273 -12.35 15.93 17.95
CA GLU A 273 -12.09 17.23 18.60
C GLU A 273 -10.84 17.18 19.52
N ASP A 274 -10.37 15.97 19.89
CA ASP A 274 -9.27 15.78 20.85
C ASP A 274 -7.96 15.40 20.15
N SER A 275 -6.89 16.18 20.37
CA SER A 275 -5.65 16.17 19.57
C SER A 275 -4.44 15.51 20.24
N GLY A 276 -4.53 15.18 21.53
CA GLY A 276 -3.43 14.61 22.32
C GLY A 276 -3.39 13.07 22.26
N ILE A 277 -4.42 12.41 22.80
CA ILE A 277 -4.49 10.94 22.93
C ILE A 277 -4.40 10.23 21.57
N ASN A 278 -5.03 10.80 20.55
CA ASN A 278 -4.95 10.23 19.20
C ASN A 278 -3.54 10.30 18.61
N ARG A 279 -2.73 11.29 19.01
CA ARG A 279 -1.37 11.44 18.53
C ARG A 279 -0.44 10.39 19.15
N GLU A 280 -0.62 10.12 20.44
CA GLU A 280 0.09 9.06 21.17
C GLU A 280 -0.23 7.70 20.55
N ILE A 281 -1.51 7.34 20.48
CA ILE A 281 -1.97 6.06 19.90
C ILE A 281 -1.50 5.91 18.45
N ALA A 282 -1.60 6.98 17.65
CA ALA A 282 -1.11 6.94 16.28
C ALA A 282 0.40 6.74 16.22
N GLY A 283 1.18 7.36 17.11
CA GLY A 283 2.63 7.19 17.22
C GLY A 283 3.03 5.76 17.54
N ASP A 284 2.44 5.18 18.59
CA ASP A 284 2.65 3.80 19.00
C ASP A 284 2.28 2.82 17.88
N PHE A 285 1.15 3.07 17.21
CA PHE A 285 0.67 2.30 16.07
C PHE A 285 1.66 2.28 14.91
N VAL A 286 2.06 3.46 14.42
CA VAL A 286 2.94 3.53 13.25
C VAL A 286 4.31 2.95 13.56
N GLN A 287 4.82 3.12 14.78
CA GLN A 287 6.10 2.57 15.20
C GLN A 287 6.04 1.05 15.28
N PHE A 288 4.98 0.48 15.85
CA PHE A 288 4.80 -0.96 15.90
C PHE A 288 4.72 -1.55 14.50
N ILE A 289 3.85 -1.02 13.63
CA ILE A 289 3.71 -1.54 12.26
C ILE A 289 5.01 -1.43 11.48
N ALA A 290 5.71 -0.28 11.55
CA ALA A 290 6.99 -0.08 10.89
C ALA A 290 8.03 -1.16 11.27
N ASN A 291 8.11 -1.52 12.54
CA ASN A 291 9.05 -2.53 13.03
C ASN A 291 8.70 -3.95 12.61
N HIS A 292 7.42 -4.22 12.33
CA HIS A 292 6.92 -5.58 12.10
C HIS A 292 6.55 -5.88 10.63
N MET A 293 6.62 -4.89 9.73
CA MET A 293 6.31 -5.03 8.29
C MET A 293 7.09 -6.15 7.57
N GLN A 294 8.32 -6.41 8.00
CA GLN A 294 9.19 -7.47 7.48
C GLN A 294 9.68 -8.43 8.58
N ASP A 295 8.96 -8.50 9.70
CA ASP A 295 9.31 -9.42 10.77
C ASP A 295 9.06 -10.86 10.35
N THR A 296 10.13 -11.66 10.33
CA THR A 296 10.10 -13.07 9.91
C THR A 296 9.26 -13.94 10.84
N ARG A 297 8.97 -13.47 12.06
CA ARG A 297 8.12 -14.15 13.03
C ARG A 297 6.63 -14.10 12.67
N ILE A 298 6.24 -13.17 11.79
CA ILE A 298 4.89 -13.06 11.22
C ILE A 298 4.89 -13.76 9.86
N VAL A 299 4.50 -15.03 9.85
CA VAL A 299 4.43 -15.86 8.64
C VAL A 299 3.05 -15.78 7.98
N ASN A 300 2.00 -15.58 8.78
CA ASN A 300 0.62 -15.51 8.30
C ASN A 300 0.45 -14.36 7.28
N SER A 301 0.12 -14.73 6.04
CA SER A 301 -0.01 -13.78 4.92
C SER A 301 -1.14 -12.79 5.10
N ASP A 302 -2.27 -13.23 5.67
CA ASP A 302 -3.46 -12.39 5.84
C ASP A 302 -3.16 -11.26 6.83
N VAL A 303 -2.43 -11.56 7.90
CA VAL A 303 -1.97 -10.56 8.87
C VAL A 303 -1.04 -9.54 8.20
N ARG A 304 -0.08 -10.00 7.40
CA ARG A 304 0.86 -9.10 6.69
C ARG A 304 0.15 -8.21 5.67
N ASP A 305 -0.81 -8.76 4.94
CA ASP A 305 -1.60 -8.02 3.96
C ASP A 305 -2.47 -6.97 4.66
N ASN A 306 -3.13 -7.33 5.76
CA ASN A 306 -3.93 -6.40 6.55
C ASN A 306 -3.08 -5.31 7.20
N MET A 307 -1.89 -5.61 7.73
CA MET A 307 -0.96 -4.59 8.22
C MET A 307 -0.61 -3.57 7.13
N THR A 308 -0.31 -4.04 5.92
CA THR A 308 0.05 -3.19 4.78
C THR A 308 -1.14 -2.37 4.29
N GLN A 309 -2.33 -2.97 4.23
CA GLN A 309 -3.58 -2.31 3.86
C GLN A 309 -3.97 -1.23 4.86
N CYS A 310 -3.86 -1.52 6.15
CA CYS A 310 -4.06 -0.55 7.22
C CYS A 310 -3.10 0.62 7.07
N LEU A 311 -1.79 0.37 6.96
CA LEU A 311 -0.80 1.43 6.78
C LEU A 311 -1.09 2.29 5.55
N SER A 312 -1.46 1.67 4.42
CA SER A 312 -1.88 2.36 3.20
C SER A 312 -3.06 3.29 3.46
N ALA A 313 -4.11 2.83 4.14
CA ALA A 313 -5.25 3.65 4.54
C ALA A 313 -4.84 4.82 5.46
N PHE A 314 -3.91 4.61 6.39
CA PHE A 314 -3.46 5.64 7.31
C PHE A 314 -2.66 6.76 6.66
N CYS A 315 -1.88 6.46 5.62
CA CYS A 315 -1.14 7.49 4.87
C CYS A 315 -2.08 8.52 4.22
N PHE A 316 -3.37 8.21 4.05
CA PHE A 316 -4.34 9.18 3.56
C PHE A 316 -4.60 10.28 4.58
N TYR A 317 -4.80 9.96 5.86
CA TYR A 317 -5.13 10.95 6.90
C TYR A 317 -3.93 11.83 7.29
N SER A 318 -4.10 13.16 7.23
CA SER A 318 -3.05 14.12 7.55
C SER A 318 -2.52 14.02 8.98
N GLY A 319 -3.38 13.68 9.95
CA GLY A 319 -2.97 13.43 11.34
C GLY A 319 -2.06 12.21 11.49
N SER A 320 -2.42 11.09 10.86
CA SER A 320 -1.65 9.85 10.86
C SER A 320 -0.37 9.96 10.05
N LEU A 321 -0.38 10.71 8.94
CA LEU A 321 0.83 11.01 8.17
C LEU A 321 1.85 11.79 9.00
N ARG A 322 1.41 12.77 9.80
CA ARG A 322 2.30 13.47 10.75
C ARG A 322 2.86 12.52 11.81
N ALA A 323 2.09 11.54 12.27
CA ALA A 323 2.59 10.51 13.18
C ALA A 323 3.72 9.69 12.54
N LEU A 324 3.54 9.25 11.29
CA LEU A 324 4.59 8.59 10.51
C LEU A 324 5.84 9.46 10.39
N GLU A 325 5.68 10.76 10.13
CA GLU A 325 6.81 11.70 10.03
C GLU A 325 7.51 11.91 11.37
N SER A 326 6.80 11.79 12.49
CA SER A 326 7.35 11.98 13.84
C SER A 326 8.09 10.76 14.42
N MET A 327 7.95 9.57 13.82
CA MET A 327 8.67 8.36 14.24
C MET A 327 10.18 8.58 14.33
N ARG A 328 10.92 7.81 15.13
CA ARG A 328 12.40 7.91 15.17
C ARG A 328 13.01 7.50 13.83
N GLU A 329 14.17 8.06 13.49
CA GLU A 329 14.84 7.84 12.21
C GLU A 329 15.13 6.37 11.91
N TYR A 330 15.54 5.61 12.93
CA TYR A 330 15.71 4.16 12.82
C TYR A 330 14.43 3.47 12.31
N ASN A 331 13.28 3.74 12.93
CA ASN A 331 12.00 3.12 12.56
C ASN A 331 11.53 3.56 11.16
N ARG A 332 11.75 4.83 10.79
CA ARG A 332 11.46 5.32 9.43
C ARG A 332 12.32 4.61 8.38
N THR A 333 13.60 4.38 8.68
CA THR A 333 14.52 3.65 7.80
C THR A 333 14.10 2.20 7.60
N VAL A 334 13.68 1.52 8.68
CA VAL A 334 13.13 0.15 8.61
C VAL A 334 11.90 0.11 7.71
N LEU A 335 10.98 1.06 7.89
CA LEU A 335 9.78 1.17 7.04
C LEU A 335 10.15 1.43 5.57
N ILE A 336 11.08 2.35 5.30
CA ILE A 336 11.52 2.67 3.94
C ILE A 336 12.10 1.44 3.25
N ARG A 337 12.98 0.69 3.93
CA ARG A 337 13.51 -0.59 3.42
C ARG A 337 12.40 -1.58 3.09
N ALA A 338 11.39 -1.67 3.96
CA ALA A 338 10.24 -2.53 3.74
C ALA A 338 9.39 -2.12 2.54
N LEU A 339 9.24 -0.82 2.28
CA LEU A 339 8.48 -0.27 1.15
C LEU A 339 9.24 -0.40 -0.18
N LEU A 340 10.57 -0.27 -0.16
CA LEU A 340 11.43 -0.28 -1.35
C LEU A 340 11.96 -1.67 -1.71
N THR A 341 11.57 -2.71 -0.98
CA THR A 341 11.94 -4.09 -1.35
C THR A 341 11.39 -4.42 -2.75
N PRO A 342 12.19 -5.03 -3.64
CA PRO A 342 11.74 -5.38 -4.99
C PRO A 342 10.41 -6.13 -5.01
N TYR A 343 9.60 -5.87 -6.03
CA TYR A 343 8.24 -6.42 -6.15
C TYR A 343 8.19 -7.92 -6.48
N ALA A 344 9.34 -8.58 -6.67
CA ALA A 344 9.41 -10.01 -6.90
C ALA A 344 9.01 -10.78 -5.63
N ASN A 345 8.08 -11.73 -5.77
CA ASN A 345 7.67 -12.68 -4.74
C ASN A 345 6.94 -12.09 -3.52
N ARG A 346 6.27 -10.95 -3.66
CA ARG A 346 5.39 -10.40 -2.61
C ARG A 346 4.23 -9.56 -3.17
N PRO A 347 3.12 -9.42 -2.42
CA PRO A 347 2.14 -8.36 -2.64
C PRO A 347 2.80 -6.98 -2.51
N TRP A 348 2.61 -6.13 -3.52
CA TRP A 348 3.27 -4.81 -3.62
C TRP A 348 2.30 -3.65 -3.90
N ALA A 349 1.06 -3.93 -4.30
CA ALA A 349 0.10 -2.88 -4.69
C ALA A 349 -0.12 -1.84 -3.56
N MET A 350 -0.30 -2.31 -2.33
CA MET A 350 -0.50 -1.44 -1.17
C MET A 350 0.76 -0.66 -0.77
N THR A 351 1.96 -1.25 -0.88
CA THR A 351 3.21 -0.52 -0.62
C THR A 351 3.46 0.55 -1.68
N ASN A 352 3.13 0.27 -2.95
CA ASN A 352 3.20 1.26 -4.03
C ASN A 352 2.25 2.44 -3.77
N LEU A 353 1.03 2.17 -3.28
CA LEU A 353 0.09 3.23 -2.91
C LEU A 353 0.60 4.15 -1.81
N ILE A 354 1.33 3.61 -0.82
CA ILE A 354 1.98 4.41 0.23
C ILE A 354 2.99 5.37 -0.40
N LEU A 355 3.83 4.89 -1.31
CA LEU A 355 4.83 5.73 -2.01
C LEU A 355 4.16 6.83 -2.86
N VAL A 356 3.14 6.47 -3.64
CA VAL A 356 2.34 7.45 -4.40
C VAL A 356 1.72 8.49 -3.47
N ARG A 357 1.26 8.08 -2.29
CA ARG A 357 0.65 8.98 -1.32
C ARG A 357 1.65 9.97 -0.71
N PHE A 358 2.89 9.55 -0.46
CA PHE A 358 3.97 10.46 -0.05
C PHE A 358 4.31 11.48 -1.14
N TRP A 359 4.14 11.11 -2.41
CA TRP A 359 4.40 11.96 -3.57
C TRP A 359 3.25 12.90 -3.96
N LYS A 360 2.01 12.58 -3.58
CA LYS A 360 0.81 13.33 -3.98
C LYS A 360 0.89 14.82 -3.63
N GLY A 361 0.91 15.68 -4.66
CA GLY A 361 1.08 17.13 -4.56
C GLY A 361 2.44 17.65 -5.05
N CYS A 362 3.46 16.79 -5.17
CA CYS A 362 4.81 17.17 -5.61
C CYS A 362 5.11 16.83 -7.08
N GLY A 363 4.42 15.82 -7.64
CA GLY A 363 4.58 15.43 -9.05
C GLY A 363 4.05 16.46 -10.03
N PHE A 364 4.52 16.39 -11.28
CA PHE A 364 4.06 17.22 -12.39
C PHE A 364 2.57 17.03 -12.60
N GLY A 365 1.81 18.13 -12.47
CA GLY A 365 0.34 18.10 -12.54
C GLY A 365 -0.33 17.19 -11.51
N PHE A 366 0.37 16.75 -10.46
CA PHE A 366 -0.15 15.71 -9.56
C PHE A 366 -1.02 16.29 -8.42
N ARG A 367 -2.09 17.00 -8.81
CA ARG A 367 -3.03 17.66 -7.89
C ARG A 367 -4.47 17.18 -8.03
N TYR A 368 -4.73 16.33 -9.01
CA TYR A 368 -6.06 15.75 -9.24
C TYR A 368 -6.47 14.78 -8.13
N SER A 369 -7.77 14.64 -7.95
CA SER A 369 -8.35 13.62 -7.09
C SER A 369 -8.52 12.33 -7.89
N GLN A 370 -7.62 11.35 -7.72
CA GLN A 370 -7.79 10.04 -8.36
C GLN A 370 -8.73 9.13 -7.52
N SER A 371 -9.55 8.37 -8.24
CA SER A 371 -10.15 7.12 -7.78
C SER A 371 -9.02 6.09 -7.60
N TYR A 372 -8.66 5.74 -6.37
CA TYR A 372 -7.67 4.68 -6.16
C TYR A 372 -8.30 3.31 -6.43
N PRO A 373 -7.53 2.31 -6.90
CA PRO A 373 -8.07 1.02 -7.34
C PRO A 373 -8.71 0.18 -6.22
N SER A 374 -8.62 0.60 -4.95
CA SER A 374 -9.19 -0.12 -3.81
C SER A 374 -10.51 0.49 -3.35
N LYS A 375 -11.60 -0.27 -3.53
CA LYS A 375 -12.92 0.02 -2.93
C LYS A 375 -12.85 0.21 -1.41
N PHE A 376 -11.95 -0.50 -0.72
CA PHE A 376 -11.74 -0.34 0.72
C PHE A 376 -11.16 1.03 1.08
N LEU A 377 -10.22 1.55 0.29
CA LEU A 377 -9.73 2.91 0.48
C LEU A 377 -10.78 3.97 0.11
N GLN A 378 -11.70 3.64 -0.81
CA GLN A 378 -12.82 4.50 -1.16
C GLN A 378 -13.88 4.56 -0.05
N SER A 379 -14.23 3.43 0.59
CA SER A 379 -15.21 3.40 1.70
C SER A 379 -14.69 4.08 2.97
N LEU A 380 -13.37 4.05 3.21
CA LEU A 380 -12.72 4.75 4.34
C LEU A 380 -12.59 6.27 4.15
N ARG A 381 -12.88 6.81 2.96
CA ARG A 381 -12.90 8.26 2.74
C ARG A 381 -14.15 8.86 3.40
N LYS A 382 -13.95 9.83 4.28
CA LYS A 382 -14.92 10.91 4.48
C LYS A 382 -14.82 11.83 3.26
N ASP A 383 -15.94 12.38 2.77
CA ASP A 383 -16.06 13.32 1.64
C ASP A 383 -15.25 14.63 1.75
N ARG A 384 -14.25 14.69 2.63
CA ARG A 384 -13.25 15.75 2.57
C ARG A 384 -12.33 15.40 1.41
N VAL A 385 -12.53 16.08 0.28
CA VAL A 385 -11.50 16.37 -0.72
C VAL A 385 -10.21 16.61 0.06
N GLN A 386 -9.37 15.59 0.14
CA GLN A 386 -8.23 15.63 1.03
C GLN A 386 -7.17 16.41 0.29
N ASP A 387 -6.93 17.64 0.75
CA ASP A 387 -5.88 18.52 0.21
C ASP A 387 -4.58 17.72 0.06
N SER A 388 -3.91 17.92 -1.08
CA SER A 388 -2.61 17.29 -1.33
C SER A 388 -1.66 17.63 -0.18
N SER A 389 -1.38 16.63 0.64
CA SER A 389 -0.48 16.71 1.79
C SER A 389 0.69 15.76 1.54
N PRO A 390 1.63 16.13 0.64
CA PRO A 390 2.81 15.32 0.38
C PRO A 390 3.68 15.21 1.63
N SER A 391 4.42 14.11 1.76
CA SER A 391 5.40 13.95 2.84
C SER A 391 6.81 14.23 2.34
N MET A 392 7.24 15.49 2.49
CA MET A 392 8.60 15.90 2.11
C MET A 392 9.67 15.13 2.91
N LYS A 393 9.37 14.77 4.16
CA LYS A 393 10.30 14.04 5.03
C LYS A 393 10.59 12.64 4.52
N TYR A 394 9.55 11.87 4.18
CA TYR A 394 9.73 10.55 3.59
C TYR A 394 10.35 10.61 2.20
N GLN A 395 9.98 11.60 1.36
CA GLN A 395 10.63 11.79 0.06
C GLN A 395 12.15 11.98 0.19
N GLN A 396 12.60 12.82 1.12
CA GLN A 396 14.03 13.04 1.37
C GLN A 396 14.73 11.78 1.89
N GLU A 397 14.13 11.05 2.84
CA GLU A 397 14.72 9.84 3.40
C GLU A 397 14.77 8.68 2.40
N ILE A 398 13.73 8.54 1.56
CA ILE A 398 13.72 7.62 0.42
C ILE A 398 14.86 7.98 -0.54
N GLY A 399 15.02 9.26 -0.88
CA GLY A 399 16.13 9.72 -1.72
C GLY A 399 17.51 9.37 -1.16
N ARG A 400 17.72 9.59 0.15
CA ARG A 400 18.96 9.21 0.85
C ARG A 400 19.18 7.71 0.85
N TYR A 401 18.14 6.91 1.12
CA TYR A 401 18.24 5.44 1.11
C TYR A 401 18.63 4.93 -0.28
N LEU A 402 17.91 5.35 -1.33
CA LEU A 402 18.16 4.91 -2.70
C LEU A 402 19.55 5.32 -3.21
N THR A 403 20.03 6.49 -2.81
CA THR A 403 21.37 6.96 -3.20
C THR A 403 22.49 6.21 -2.46
N SER A 404 22.24 5.77 -1.22
CA SER A 404 23.22 5.03 -0.41
C SER A 404 23.24 3.52 -0.67
N HIS A 405 22.12 2.95 -1.13
CA HIS A 405 21.95 1.51 -1.39
C HIS A 405 21.65 1.28 -2.87
N THR A 406 22.65 1.44 -3.72
CA THR A 406 22.48 1.43 -5.19
C THR A 406 21.96 0.10 -5.74
N ASP A 407 22.42 -1.04 -5.22
CA ASP A 407 21.92 -2.35 -5.67
C ASP A 407 20.44 -2.57 -5.31
N ASP A 408 20.02 -2.17 -4.11
CA ASP A 408 18.61 -2.20 -3.70
C ASP A 408 17.76 -1.28 -4.59
N ALA A 409 18.25 -0.07 -4.86
CA ALA A 409 17.59 0.91 -5.72
C ALA A 409 17.42 0.40 -7.16
N ILE A 410 18.46 -0.23 -7.71
CA ILE A 410 18.43 -0.86 -9.04
C ILE A 410 17.42 -2.01 -9.05
N GLY A 411 17.44 -2.89 -8.04
CA GLY A 411 16.50 -4.00 -7.92
C GLY A 411 15.04 -3.53 -7.82
N PHE A 412 14.80 -2.49 -7.02
CA PHE A 412 13.50 -1.85 -6.87
C PHE A 412 13.01 -1.26 -8.20
N LEU A 413 13.83 -0.41 -8.83
CA LEU A 413 13.45 0.26 -10.08
C LEU A 413 13.27 -0.73 -11.23
N ASN A 414 14.11 -1.76 -11.32
CA ASN A 414 13.94 -2.84 -12.30
C ASN A 414 12.59 -3.56 -12.13
N SER A 415 12.18 -3.79 -10.88
CA SER A 415 10.89 -4.41 -10.57
C SER A 415 9.71 -3.48 -10.90
N LEU A 416 9.83 -2.17 -10.64
CA LEU A 416 8.85 -1.16 -11.05
C LEU A 416 8.65 -1.12 -12.56
N LEU A 417 9.74 -1.06 -13.33
CA LEU A 417 9.68 -1.06 -14.80
C LEU A 417 9.10 -2.37 -15.35
N GLY A 418 9.38 -3.50 -14.69
CA GLY A 418 8.76 -4.79 -14.98
C GLY A 418 7.24 -4.78 -14.80
N GLN A 419 6.78 -4.33 -13.64
CA GLN A 419 5.34 -4.24 -13.37
C GLN A 419 4.65 -3.19 -14.23
N LEU A 420 5.32 -2.09 -14.57
CA LEU A 420 4.77 -1.06 -15.46
C LEU A 420 4.53 -1.63 -16.86
N ASN A 421 5.52 -2.34 -17.40
CA ASN A 421 5.39 -2.97 -18.71
C ASN A 421 4.23 -3.98 -18.74
N TRP A 422 4.13 -4.82 -17.71
CA TRP A 422 3.03 -5.78 -17.59
C TRP A 422 1.67 -5.08 -17.48
N ALA A 423 1.51 -4.15 -16.53
CA ALA A 423 0.23 -3.47 -16.27
C ALA A 423 -0.24 -2.67 -17.49
N PHE A 424 0.66 -1.97 -18.18
CA PHE A 424 0.34 -1.22 -19.38
C PHE A 424 -0.02 -2.13 -20.56
N SER A 425 0.67 -3.27 -20.70
CA SER A 425 0.37 -4.25 -21.77
C SER A 425 -1.00 -4.88 -21.58
N GLU A 426 -1.34 -5.28 -20.35
CA GLU A 426 -2.67 -5.79 -19.98
C GLU A 426 -3.75 -4.74 -20.19
N PHE A 427 -3.52 -3.51 -19.71
CA PHE A 427 -4.43 -2.38 -19.93
C PHE A 427 -4.73 -2.22 -21.43
N MET A 428 -3.70 -2.13 -22.27
CA MET A 428 -3.89 -1.93 -23.70
C MET A 428 -4.51 -3.13 -24.42
N GLY A 429 -4.27 -4.36 -23.96
CA GLY A 429 -4.92 -5.57 -24.49
C GLY A 429 -6.42 -5.51 -24.26
N LEU A 430 -6.81 -5.26 -23.00
CA LEU A 430 -8.21 -5.11 -22.61
C LEU A 430 -8.88 -3.92 -23.30
N LEU A 431 -8.18 -2.78 -23.40
CA LEU A 431 -8.68 -1.58 -24.08
C LEU A 431 -9.05 -1.86 -25.54
N LYS A 432 -8.18 -2.59 -26.26
CA LYS A 432 -8.40 -2.99 -27.66
C LYS A 432 -9.55 -3.98 -27.82
N ASP A 433 -9.75 -4.86 -26.85
CA ASP A 433 -10.87 -5.81 -26.88
C ASP A 433 -12.20 -5.13 -26.59
N LEU A 434 -12.19 -4.01 -25.86
CA LEU A 434 -13.35 -3.19 -25.56
C LEU A 434 -13.74 -2.22 -26.68
N THR A 435 -12.83 -1.90 -27.62
CA THR A 435 -13.15 -1.00 -28.74
C THR A 435 -14.21 -1.56 -29.72
N PRO A 436 -15.05 -0.69 -30.31
CA PRO A 436 -16.30 -1.06 -30.99
C PRO A 436 -16.10 -1.93 -32.24
N THR A 437 -14.92 -1.90 -32.86
CA THR A 437 -14.58 -2.70 -34.05
C THR A 437 -14.63 -4.21 -33.79
N LYS A 438 -14.37 -4.66 -32.55
CA LYS A 438 -14.54 -6.06 -32.12
C LYS A 438 -15.90 -6.34 -31.47
N SER A 439 -16.51 -5.34 -30.83
CA SER A 439 -17.82 -5.45 -30.16
C SER A 439 -18.97 -5.88 -31.09
N ARG A 440 -18.91 -5.55 -32.39
CA ARG A 440 -19.92 -6.01 -33.38
C ARG A 440 -20.08 -7.54 -33.45
N TYR A 441 -19.10 -8.31 -33.00
CA TYR A 441 -19.13 -9.78 -33.02
C TYR A 441 -19.29 -10.42 -31.63
N MET A 442 -19.29 -9.63 -30.55
CA MET A 442 -19.41 -10.11 -29.17
C MET A 442 -20.45 -9.27 -28.41
N PRO A 443 -21.72 -9.73 -28.33
CA PRO A 443 -22.82 -8.93 -27.79
C PRO A 443 -22.78 -8.73 -26.26
N THR A 444 -21.86 -9.38 -25.55
CA THR A 444 -21.75 -9.31 -24.09
C THR A 444 -20.29 -9.10 -23.68
N ILE A 445 -19.84 -7.84 -23.69
CA ILE A 445 -18.65 -7.46 -22.94
C ILE A 445 -18.97 -7.66 -21.45
N GLU A 446 -18.23 -8.53 -20.77
CA GLU A 446 -18.46 -8.85 -19.37
C GLU A 446 -18.10 -7.63 -18.50
N HIS A 447 -19.02 -7.17 -17.65
CA HIS A 447 -18.79 -6.06 -16.70
C HIS A 447 -17.53 -6.24 -15.84
N ARG A 448 -17.13 -7.49 -15.62
CA ARG A 448 -15.87 -7.87 -14.99
C ARG A 448 -14.64 -7.38 -15.76
N GLN A 449 -14.60 -7.53 -17.09
CA GLN A 449 -13.47 -7.14 -17.92
C GLN A 449 -13.25 -5.62 -17.91
N MET A 450 -14.33 -4.84 -17.93
CA MET A 450 -14.24 -3.36 -17.82
C MET A 450 -13.63 -2.92 -16.49
N LYS A 451 -14.00 -3.56 -15.38
CA LYS A 451 -13.40 -3.29 -14.06
C LYS A 451 -11.92 -3.66 -13.99
N ILE A 452 -11.53 -4.80 -14.59
CA ILE A 452 -10.13 -5.19 -14.68
C ILE A 452 -9.35 -4.16 -15.51
N CYS A 453 -9.88 -3.72 -16.65
CA CYS A 453 -9.27 -2.68 -17.48
C CYS A 453 -9.03 -1.38 -16.69
N SER A 454 -10.04 -0.90 -15.96
CA SER A 454 -9.91 0.27 -15.07
C SER A 454 -8.83 0.06 -14.00
N THR A 455 -8.77 -1.15 -13.43
CA THR A 455 -7.76 -1.47 -12.41
C THR A 455 -6.34 -1.47 -13.01
N CYS A 456 -6.15 -2.02 -14.21
CA CYS A 456 -4.87 -2.00 -14.93
C CYS A 456 -4.43 -0.56 -15.26
N PHE A 457 -5.37 0.31 -15.64
CA PHE A 457 -5.11 1.73 -15.83
C PHE A 457 -4.60 2.39 -14.54
N ASP A 458 -5.32 2.20 -13.42
CA ASP A 458 -4.95 2.79 -12.13
C ASP A 458 -3.58 2.29 -11.63
N VAL A 459 -3.30 0.99 -11.81
CA VAL A 459 -2.00 0.40 -11.47
C VAL A 459 -0.89 1.01 -12.33
N THR A 460 -1.12 1.19 -13.63
CA THR A 460 -0.16 1.83 -14.55
C THR A 460 0.17 3.25 -14.10
N VAL A 461 -0.84 4.07 -13.80
CA VAL A 461 -0.65 5.44 -13.30
C VAL A 461 0.10 5.44 -11.95
N SER A 462 -0.26 4.53 -11.04
CA SER A 462 0.37 4.40 -9.73
C SER A 462 1.87 4.05 -9.83
N LEU A 463 2.24 3.17 -10.77
CA LEU A 463 3.63 2.81 -11.05
C LEU A 463 4.41 3.98 -11.67
N LEU A 464 3.81 4.68 -12.64
CA LEU A 464 4.41 5.89 -13.23
C LEU A 464 4.67 6.97 -12.19
N ARG A 465 3.73 7.23 -11.27
CA ARG A 465 3.92 8.20 -10.18
C ARG A 465 5.01 7.79 -9.18
N THR A 466 5.17 6.50 -8.94
CA THR A 466 6.25 5.99 -8.08
C THR A 466 7.61 6.12 -8.77
N ILE A 467 7.68 5.86 -10.08
CA ILE A 467 8.88 6.08 -10.89
C ILE A 467 9.24 7.57 -10.95
N GLU A 468 8.26 8.44 -11.17
CA GLU A 468 8.43 9.89 -11.15
C GLU A 468 9.04 10.36 -9.82
N MET A 469 8.47 9.93 -8.69
CA MET A 469 9.02 10.21 -7.36
C MET A 469 10.46 9.72 -7.25
N THR A 470 10.71 8.45 -7.61
CA THR A 470 12.02 7.79 -7.48
C THR A 470 13.11 8.56 -8.23
N ILE A 471 12.83 8.94 -9.47
CA ILE A 471 13.77 9.71 -10.31
C ILE A 471 13.94 11.12 -9.76
N CYS A 472 12.88 11.73 -9.21
CA CYS A 472 12.99 13.06 -8.61
C CYS A 472 13.83 13.09 -7.33
N VAL A 473 13.70 12.08 -6.45
CA VAL A 473 14.38 12.06 -5.15
C VAL A 473 15.76 11.42 -5.19
N ALA A 474 16.02 10.55 -6.17
CA ALA A 474 17.30 9.84 -6.35
C ALA A 474 17.70 9.75 -7.84
N PRO A 475 17.92 10.89 -8.52
CA PRO A 475 18.22 10.92 -9.96
C PRO A 475 19.49 10.15 -10.33
N THR A 476 20.46 10.07 -9.43
CA THR A 476 21.74 9.35 -9.64
C THR A 476 21.56 7.86 -9.91
N VAL A 477 20.48 7.23 -9.41
CA VAL A 477 20.22 5.80 -9.60
C VAL A 477 20.06 5.45 -11.09
N ILE A 478 19.47 6.35 -11.87
CA ILE A 478 19.23 6.15 -13.31
C ILE A 478 20.15 6.98 -14.20
N LEU A 479 20.69 8.09 -13.69
CA LEU A 479 21.52 9.01 -14.47
C LEU A 479 23.03 8.80 -14.32
N ASP A 480 23.49 7.89 -13.46
CA ASP A 480 24.92 7.55 -13.37
C ASP A 480 25.44 6.98 -14.70
N ARG A 481 26.48 7.61 -15.24
CA ARG A 481 27.08 7.26 -16.54
C ARG A 481 28.08 6.12 -16.46
N HIS A 482 28.61 5.86 -15.27
CA HIS A 482 29.62 4.83 -15.06
C HIS A 482 28.99 3.46 -14.77
N SER A 483 27.70 3.44 -14.45
CA SER A 483 26.91 2.24 -14.16
C SER A 483 26.18 1.75 -15.41
N ASN A 484 26.63 0.62 -15.97
CA ASN A 484 25.93 -0.07 -17.07
C ASN A 484 24.49 -0.42 -16.68
N LYS A 485 24.25 -0.79 -15.42
CA LYS A 485 22.91 -1.12 -14.91
C LYS A 485 21.99 0.12 -14.97
N SER A 486 22.49 1.29 -14.62
CA SER A 486 21.74 2.55 -14.64
C SER A 486 21.38 2.96 -16.07
N GLU A 487 22.32 2.80 -17.02
CA GLU A 487 22.06 3.05 -18.44
C GLU A 487 20.98 2.11 -19.01
N MET A 488 21.00 0.83 -18.65
CA MET A 488 19.95 -0.13 -19.06
C MET A 488 18.57 0.25 -18.51
N LEU A 489 18.51 0.67 -17.24
CA LEU A 489 17.25 1.13 -16.63
C LEU A 489 16.74 2.41 -17.30
N LEU A 490 17.64 3.33 -17.65
CA LEU A 490 17.30 4.55 -18.38
C LEU A 490 16.68 4.22 -19.74
N ILE A 491 17.34 3.41 -20.55
CA ILE A 491 16.84 3.03 -21.89
C ILE A 491 15.49 2.33 -21.76
N ARG A 492 15.35 1.38 -20.85
CA ARG A 492 14.09 0.65 -20.62
C ARG A 492 12.95 1.60 -20.20
N LEU A 493 13.23 2.54 -19.32
CA LEU A 493 12.25 3.55 -18.93
C LEU A 493 11.83 4.39 -20.13
N LEU A 494 12.79 4.94 -20.89
CA LEU A 494 12.50 5.79 -22.05
C LEU A 494 11.69 5.04 -23.12
N GLN A 495 11.99 3.76 -23.36
CA GLN A 495 11.21 2.89 -24.25
C GLN A 495 9.75 2.74 -23.78
N LEU A 496 9.53 2.49 -22.48
CA LEU A 496 8.18 2.38 -21.93
C LEU A 496 7.41 3.70 -22.03
N LEU A 497 8.05 4.84 -21.73
CA LEU A 497 7.43 6.17 -21.89
C LEU A 497 7.07 6.43 -23.35
N GLY A 498 7.97 6.11 -24.29
CA GLY A 498 7.71 6.23 -25.72
C GLY A 498 6.56 5.35 -26.19
N GLN A 499 6.50 4.09 -25.73
CA GLN A 499 5.38 3.19 -26.03
C GLN A 499 4.04 3.73 -25.53
N ILE A 500 4.00 4.33 -24.33
CA ILE A 500 2.78 4.94 -23.79
C ILE A 500 2.36 6.12 -24.66
N ILE A 501 3.28 7.03 -24.99
CA ILE A 501 2.98 8.20 -25.83
C ILE A 501 2.51 7.77 -27.22
N ASN A 502 3.26 6.91 -27.91
CA ASN A 502 2.97 6.50 -29.27
C ASN A 502 1.66 5.72 -29.42
N ARG A 503 1.22 5.00 -28.39
CA ARG A 503 0.02 4.15 -28.46
C ARG A 503 -1.24 4.88 -28.00
N LEU A 504 -1.09 5.86 -27.12
CA LEU A 504 -2.24 6.61 -26.61
C LEU A 504 -2.41 7.95 -27.31
N ALA A 505 -1.36 8.71 -27.63
CA ALA A 505 -1.49 10.04 -28.26
C ALA A 505 -1.60 10.01 -29.80
N THR A 506 -2.21 8.96 -30.36
CA THR A 506 -2.46 8.81 -31.81
C THR A 506 -3.61 9.71 -32.29
N LYS A 507 -3.68 9.99 -33.62
CA LYS A 507 -4.78 10.78 -34.23
C LYS A 507 -6.17 10.22 -33.95
N ASN A 508 -6.28 8.89 -33.87
CA ASN A 508 -7.49 8.21 -33.40
C ASN A 508 -7.21 7.84 -31.95
N TYR A 509 -7.55 8.74 -31.04
CA TYR A 509 -7.33 8.56 -29.62
C TYR A 509 -8.27 7.43 -29.15
N VAL A 510 -7.73 6.23 -28.89
CA VAL A 510 -8.54 5.05 -28.48
C VAL A 510 -9.42 5.37 -27.26
N LEU A 511 -8.94 6.28 -26.42
CA LEU A 511 -9.62 6.74 -25.22
C LEU A 511 -10.76 7.76 -25.52
N GLU A 512 -10.71 8.50 -26.64
CA GLU A 512 -11.83 9.35 -27.11
C GLU A 512 -12.97 8.46 -27.59
N ASP A 513 -12.68 7.33 -28.24
CA ASP A 513 -13.70 6.36 -28.63
C ASP A 513 -14.43 5.78 -27.41
N ILE A 514 -13.72 5.60 -26.28
CA ILE A 514 -14.31 5.12 -25.02
C ILE A 514 -15.18 6.19 -24.37
N GLU A 515 -14.70 7.43 -24.33
CA GLU A 515 -15.48 8.57 -23.84
C GLU A 515 -16.75 8.79 -24.68
N ARG A 516 -16.64 8.67 -26.02
CA ARG A 516 -17.76 8.75 -26.96
C ARG A 516 -18.78 7.62 -26.75
N LEU A 517 -18.33 6.42 -26.43
CA LEU A 517 -19.21 5.28 -26.18
C LEU A 517 -19.92 5.33 -24.82
N LYS A 518 -19.60 6.32 -23.95
CA LYS A 518 -20.20 6.52 -22.61
C LYS A 518 -20.35 5.21 -21.85
N MET A 519 -19.32 4.37 -21.89
CA MET A 519 -19.33 3.12 -21.14
C MET A 519 -19.14 3.47 -19.66
N TYR A 520 -20.24 3.61 -18.91
CA TYR A 520 -20.25 4.00 -17.48
C TYR A 520 -19.26 3.21 -16.60
N ALA A 521 -18.88 2.00 -16.99
CA ALA A 521 -17.89 1.18 -16.26
C ALA A 521 -16.42 1.61 -16.48
N LEU A 522 -16.14 2.56 -17.37
CA LEU A 522 -14.81 3.05 -17.75
C LEU A 522 -14.61 4.55 -17.47
N ASP A 523 -15.57 5.23 -16.82
CA ASP A 523 -15.54 6.68 -16.55
C ASP A 523 -14.28 7.15 -15.78
N ASN A 524 -13.66 6.23 -15.01
CA ASN A 524 -12.41 6.49 -14.29
C ASN A 524 -11.16 6.56 -15.18
N ILE A 525 -11.22 6.08 -16.43
CA ILE A 525 -10.07 6.02 -17.33
C ILE A 525 -9.94 7.37 -18.04
N GLN A 526 -9.16 8.26 -17.44
CA GLN A 526 -8.93 9.60 -17.95
C GLN A 526 -7.54 9.72 -18.60
N PRO A 527 -7.37 10.46 -19.71
CA PRO A 527 -6.06 10.70 -20.33
C PRO A 527 -5.05 11.33 -19.37
N TYR A 528 -5.53 12.29 -18.59
CA TYR A 528 -4.71 13.22 -17.85
C TYR A 528 -3.78 12.58 -16.79
N PRO A 529 -4.26 11.71 -15.89
CA PRO A 529 -3.43 11.07 -14.87
C PRO A 529 -2.18 10.36 -15.41
N MET A 530 -2.31 9.69 -16.56
CA MET A 530 -1.23 8.94 -17.18
C MET A 530 -0.22 9.87 -17.84
N PHE A 531 -0.68 10.75 -18.72
CA PHE A 531 0.22 11.64 -19.45
C PHE A 531 0.91 12.68 -18.57
N SER A 532 0.24 13.17 -17.53
CA SER A 532 0.87 14.04 -16.54
C SER A 532 2.03 13.36 -15.82
N ALA A 533 1.93 12.06 -15.50
CA ALA A 533 3.03 11.29 -14.91
C ALA A 533 4.17 11.05 -15.91
N VAL A 534 3.85 10.68 -17.15
CA VAL A 534 4.84 10.48 -18.23
C VAL A 534 5.63 11.77 -18.50
N CYS A 535 4.93 12.89 -18.69
CA CYS A 535 5.56 14.19 -18.90
C CYS A 535 6.36 14.62 -17.67
N GLY A 536 5.89 14.35 -16.45
CA GLY A 536 6.66 14.62 -15.23
C GLY A 536 8.01 13.93 -15.20
N ILE A 537 8.06 12.65 -15.61
CA ILE A 537 9.32 11.91 -15.74
C ILE A 537 10.22 12.53 -16.81
N LEU A 538 9.70 12.85 -18.00
CA LEU A 538 10.47 13.46 -19.08
C LEU A 538 11.01 14.84 -18.70
N VAL A 539 10.18 15.69 -18.08
CA VAL A 539 10.59 17.00 -17.56
C VAL A 539 11.72 16.86 -16.56
N HIS A 540 11.67 15.88 -15.66
CA HIS A 540 12.77 15.65 -14.74
C HIS A 540 14.05 15.25 -15.48
N LEU A 541 13.98 14.27 -16.39
CA LEU A 541 15.15 13.76 -17.10
C LEU A 541 15.79 14.78 -18.07
N ILE A 542 14.99 15.66 -18.68
CA ILE A 542 15.41 16.58 -19.75
C ILE A 542 15.62 18.02 -19.26
N ASN A 543 14.71 18.56 -18.43
CA ASN A 543 14.76 19.97 -18.01
C ASN A 543 15.46 20.18 -16.67
N ARG A 544 15.39 19.20 -15.76
CA ARG A 544 15.91 19.32 -14.39
C ARG A 544 17.30 18.69 -14.20
N THR A 545 18.01 18.42 -15.30
CA THR A 545 19.36 17.84 -15.32
C THR A 545 20.35 18.81 -15.99
N SER A 546 21.66 18.53 -15.89
CA SER A 546 22.67 19.31 -16.59
C SER A 546 22.51 19.17 -18.11
N ASN A 547 22.92 20.19 -18.88
CA ASN A 547 22.80 20.19 -20.34
C ASN A 547 23.42 18.93 -20.99
N GLU A 548 24.54 18.45 -20.44
CA GLU A 548 25.20 17.25 -20.96
C GLU A 548 24.37 15.96 -20.72
N ILE A 549 23.76 15.82 -19.54
CA ILE A 549 22.84 14.71 -19.24
C ILE A 549 21.57 14.83 -20.10
N SER A 550 21.02 16.04 -20.20
CA SER A 550 19.84 16.35 -21.03
C SER A 550 20.08 15.95 -22.49
N SER A 551 21.21 16.36 -23.08
CA SER A 551 21.59 15.95 -24.44
C SER A 551 21.77 14.44 -24.57
N ARG A 552 22.35 13.75 -23.57
CA ARG A 552 22.44 12.29 -23.57
C ARG A 552 21.06 11.64 -23.59
N VAL A 553 20.14 12.08 -22.73
CA VAL A 553 18.76 11.56 -22.66
C VAL A 553 18.04 11.80 -23.98
N CYS A 554 18.10 13.00 -24.56
CA CYS A 554 17.47 13.29 -25.85
C CYS A 554 18.04 12.43 -26.99
N ARG A 555 19.36 12.17 -27.01
CA ARG A 555 19.99 11.26 -27.97
C ARG A 555 19.56 9.81 -27.76
N ALA A 556 19.46 9.36 -26.51
CA ALA A 556 18.97 8.03 -26.18
C ALA A 556 17.50 7.88 -26.62
N ILE A 557 16.66 8.90 -26.43
CA ILE A 557 15.28 8.90 -26.97
C ILE A 557 15.32 8.75 -28.50
N TYR A 558 16.10 9.55 -29.22
CA TYR A 558 16.16 9.43 -30.69
C TYR A 558 16.66 8.06 -31.19
N ASN A 559 17.67 7.49 -30.53
CA ASN A 559 18.32 6.25 -30.99
C ASN A 559 17.59 4.98 -30.55
N GLU A 560 17.05 4.97 -29.33
CA GLU A 560 16.54 3.76 -28.66
C GLU A 560 15.02 3.75 -28.51
N VAL A 561 14.36 4.88 -28.75
CA VAL A 561 12.92 5.04 -28.61
C VAL A 561 12.35 5.52 -29.95
N ASP A 562 11.51 4.71 -30.58
CA ASP A 562 10.78 5.10 -31.80
C ASP A 562 9.66 6.12 -31.51
N LEU A 563 9.94 7.15 -30.69
CA LEU A 563 8.98 8.18 -30.31
C LEU A 563 8.58 9.01 -31.52
N ASP A 564 7.30 8.96 -31.88
CA ASP A 564 6.71 9.86 -32.88
C ASP A 564 6.50 11.23 -32.25
N LEU A 565 7.34 12.21 -32.63
CA LEU A 565 7.22 13.59 -32.15
C LEU A 565 5.86 14.21 -32.46
N SER A 566 5.12 13.73 -33.46
CA SER A 566 3.76 14.18 -33.75
C SER A 566 2.78 13.80 -32.65
N CYS A 567 2.97 12.62 -32.01
CA CYS A 567 2.18 12.20 -30.85
C CYS A 567 2.46 13.12 -29.65
N LEU A 568 3.73 13.44 -29.39
CA LEU A 568 4.09 14.38 -28.32
C LEU A 568 3.58 15.81 -28.60
N HIS A 569 3.65 16.27 -29.85
CA HIS A 569 3.12 17.57 -30.25
C HIS A 569 1.61 17.67 -29.98
N ARG A 570 0.81 16.68 -30.41
CA ARG A 570 -0.64 16.64 -30.16
C ARG A 570 -1.00 16.62 -28.68
N LEU A 571 -0.18 15.95 -27.87
CA LEU A 571 -0.40 15.90 -26.43
C LEU A 571 -0.25 17.29 -25.78
N ILE A 572 0.68 18.11 -26.29
CA ILE A 572 1.08 19.39 -25.71
C ILE A 572 0.31 20.57 -26.30
N TYR A 573 0.12 20.59 -27.61
CA TYR A 573 -0.46 21.69 -28.37
C TYR A 573 -1.80 21.30 -28.97
N ASP A 574 -2.72 22.26 -28.97
CA ASP A 574 -3.94 22.14 -29.75
C ASP A 574 -3.59 22.33 -31.22
N SER A 575 -4.00 21.40 -32.08
CA SER A 575 -3.78 21.56 -33.52
C SER A 575 -4.67 22.70 -34.04
N GLU A 576 -4.08 23.82 -34.43
CA GLU A 576 -4.80 24.89 -35.10
C GLU A 576 -5.39 24.38 -36.44
N SER A 577 -6.73 24.38 -36.52
CA SER A 577 -7.53 24.50 -37.75
C SER A 577 -7.34 23.48 -38.88
N ASP A 578 -8.20 22.45 -38.90
CA ASP A 578 -8.92 22.10 -40.13
C ASP A 578 -10.29 22.77 -40.07
N ALA A 579 -10.34 24.07 -40.42
CA ALA A 579 -11.55 24.90 -40.40
C ALA A 579 -12.57 24.57 -41.50
N SER A 580 -12.57 23.33 -42.02
CA SER A 580 -13.47 22.88 -43.07
C SER A 580 -13.98 21.48 -42.79
N ASN A 581 -14.73 21.31 -41.71
CA ASN A 581 -15.89 20.41 -41.64
C ASN A 581 -16.60 20.58 -40.29
N SER A 582 -17.63 21.41 -40.29
CA SER A 582 -18.52 21.65 -39.16
C SER A 582 -19.50 20.49 -38.98
N VAL A 583 -19.16 19.51 -38.14
CA VAL A 583 -20.13 18.71 -37.37
C VAL A 583 -19.50 18.33 -36.03
N SER A 584 -19.83 19.08 -34.98
CA SER A 584 -19.61 18.78 -33.54
C SER A 584 -18.33 18.00 -33.18
N SER A 585 -17.16 18.64 -33.29
CA SER A 585 -15.92 18.07 -32.73
C SER A 585 -15.94 18.19 -31.20
N SER A 586 -15.93 17.06 -30.49
CA SER A 586 -15.57 17.06 -29.07
C SER A 586 -14.19 17.68 -28.91
N ALA A 587 -14.00 18.55 -27.91
CA ALA A 587 -12.71 19.18 -27.65
C ALA A 587 -11.61 18.11 -27.52
N HIS A 588 -10.55 18.23 -28.31
CA HIS A 588 -9.42 17.31 -28.28
C HIS A 588 -8.66 17.46 -26.95
N PHE A 589 -8.20 16.34 -26.38
CA PHE A 589 -7.45 16.36 -25.13
C PHE A 589 -6.08 17.02 -25.33
N THR A 590 -5.77 18.05 -24.53
CA THR A 590 -4.43 18.65 -24.47
C THR A 590 -3.98 18.80 -23.03
N LEU A 591 -2.70 18.54 -22.75
CA LEU A 591 -2.19 18.59 -21.37
C LEU A 591 -2.23 20.02 -20.81
N LYS A 592 -1.90 21.01 -21.64
CA LYS A 592 -1.81 22.42 -21.24
C LYS A 592 -3.16 23.05 -20.88
N SER A 593 -4.27 22.50 -21.37
CA SER A 593 -5.62 23.00 -21.07
C SER A 593 -6.14 22.53 -19.71
N GLN A 594 -5.45 21.59 -19.06
CA GLN A 594 -5.92 20.97 -17.83
C GLN A 594 -5.70 21.89 -16.62
N PRO A 595 -6.69 22.02 -15.71
CA PRO A 595 -6.63 22.99 -14.61
C PRO A 595 -5.51 22.70 -13.61
N GLU A 596 -5.05 21.46 -13.53
CA GLU A 596 -3.95 21.06 -12.66
C GLU A 596 -2.55 21.41 -13.23
N ILE A 597 -2.43 21.88 -14.47
CA ILE A 597 -1.14 22.33 -15.03
C ILE A 597 -0.93 23.82 -14.77
N ASN A 598 0.16 24.16 -14.08
CA ASN A 598 0.51 25.56 -13.83
C ASN A 598 1.38 26.16 -14.95
N ARG A 599 1.61 27.48 -14.92
CA ARG A 599 2.40 28.19 -15.95
C ARG A 599 3.83 27.68 -16.10
N SER A 600 4.49 27.32 -14.99
CA SER A 600 5.86 26.77 -15.03
C SER A 600 5.88 25.39 -15.66
N GLU A 601 4.91 24.54 -15.33
CA GLU A 601 4.76 23.21 -15.92
C GLU A 601 4.40 23.27 -17.41
N ALA A 602 3.58 24.23 -17.82
CA ALA A 602 3.30 24.48 -19.23
C ALA A 602 4.57 24.87 -20.01
N TYR A 603 5.43 25.71 -19.42
CA TYR A 603 6.74 26.05 -19.98
C TYR A 603 7.68 24.82 -20.04
N ASP A 604 7.67 23.99 -19.00
CA ASP A 604 8.44 22.74 -18.99
C ASP A 604 8.05 21.83 -20.17
N LEU A 605 6.75 21.75 -20.52
CA LEU A 605 6.27 21.00 -21.70
C LEU A 605 6.80 21.57 -23.02
N ASP A 606 6.81 22.89 -23.17
CA ASP A 606 7.39 23.53 -24.36
C ASP A 606 8.88 23.20 -24.50
N GLU A 607 9.60 23.26 -23.38
CA GLU A 607 11.03 23.07 -23.35
C GLU A 607 11.44 21.62 -23.66
N ILE A 608 10.69 20.61 -23.17
CA ILE A 608 10.97 19.21 -23.56
C ILE A 608 10.73 18.99 -25.05
N TYR A 609 9.65 19.55 -25.61
CA TYR A 609 9.33 19.39 -27.03
C TYR A 609 10.41 20.04 -27.89
N ARG A 610 10.79 21.28 -27.55
CA ARG A 610 11.82 22.04 -28.25
C ARG A 610 13.16 21.28 -28.25
N LYS A 611 13.67 20.86 -27.09
CA LYS A 611 14.95 20.13 -26.97
C LYS A 611 14.96 18.82 -27.76
N LEU A 612 13.85 18.07 -27.73
CA LEU A 612 13.72 16.83 -28.50
C LEU A 612 13.69 17.12 -30.00
N ASN A 613 12.86 18.06 -30.44
CA ASN A 613 12.77 18.44 -31.85
C ASN A 613 14.12 18.94 -32.39
N ASP A 614 14.84 19.79 -31.64
CA ASP A 614 16.18 20.25 -32.02
C ASP A 614 17.17 19.08 -32.16
N THR A 615 17.12 18.12 -31.23
CA THR A 615 17.97 16.91 -31.26
C THR A 615 17.64 16.02 -32.46
N TYR A 616 16.35 15.79 -32.75
CA TYR A 616 15.89 15.00 -33.88
C TYR A 616 16.32 15.64 -35.21
N GLN A 617 16.15 16.95 -35.36
CA GLN A 617 16.57 17.69 -36.55
C GLN A 617 18.10 17.66 -36.75
N MET A 618 18.87 17.76 -35.66
CA MET A 618 20.32 17.67 -35.70
C MET A 618 20.78 16.26 -36.13
N LEU A 619 20.24 15.21 -35.51
CA LEU A 619 20.66 13.83 -35.78
C LEU A 619 20.19 13.35 -37.15
N ALA A 620 18.98 13.71 -37.61
CA ALA A 620 18.48 13.37 -38.94
C ALA A 620 19.34 13.92 -40.09
N LYS A 621 20.05 15.03 -39.87
CA LYS A 621 21.03 15.57 -40.84
C LYS A 621 22.32 14.74 -40.87
N THR A 622 22.59 13.96 -39.83
CA THR A 622 23.82 13.17 -39.65
C THR A 622 23.65 11.72 -40.11
N THR A 623 22.46 11.12 -39.94
CA THR A 623 22.16 9.71 -40.28
C THR A 623 22.02 9.41 -41.78
N LYS A 624 21.80 10.39 -42.65
CA LYS A 624 21.70 10.22 -44.12
C LYS A 624 23.02 9.79 -44.82
N LYS A 625 24.01 9.25 -44.10
CA LYS A 625 25.35 8.93 -44.61
C LYS A 625 25.87 7.51 -44.38
N SER A 626 25.08 6.58 -43.84
CA SER A 626 25.53 5.19 -43.65
C SER A 626 24.38 4.19 -43.72
N ASP A 627 24.00 3.81 -44.93
CA ASP A 627 23.30 2.54 -45.21
C ASP A 627 24.36 1.55 -45.69
N ASP A 628 24.58 0.45 -44.96
CA ASP A 628 24.97 -0.85 -45.51
C ASP A 628 24.97 -1.95 -44.43
N ASN A 629 24.37 -3.10 -44.79
CA ASN A 629 24.37 -4.44 -44.17
C ASN A 629 23.29 -4.83 -43.12
N ASP A 630 22.15 -5.29 -43.65
CA ASP A 630 21.04 -5.98 -42.95
C ASP A 630 21.41 -7.35 -42.34
N GLU A 631 22.50 -8.01 -42.77
CA GLU A 631 22.84 -9.37 -42.31
C GLU A 631 23.43 -9.45 -40.89
N SER A 632 23.64 -8.30 -40.23
CA SER A 632 24.30 -8.22 -38.92
C SER A 632 23.36 -7.76 -37.80
N ILE A 633 22.05 -7.72 -38.04
CA ILE A 633 21.06 -7.18 -37.10
C ILE A 633 20.61 -8.26 -36.10
N CYS A 634 20.53 -7.87 -34.83
CA CYS A 634 20.09 -8.72 -33.73
C CYS A 634 18.65 -9.18 -33.93
N ILE A 635 18.43 -10.49 -34.01
CA ILE A 635 17.09 -11.09 -34.19
C ILE A 635 16.15 -10.97 -32.97
N ILE A 636 16.62 -10.41 -31.85
CA ILE A 636 15.79 -10.21 -30.65
C ILE A 636 15.10 -8.85 -30.69
N CYS A 637 15.81 -7.79 -31.07
CA CYS A 637 15.23 -6.45 -31.20
C CYS A 637 14.93 -6.06 -32.64
N TYR A 638 15.54 -6.71 -33.64
CA TYR A 638 15.52 -6.33 -35.05
C TYR A 638 15.97 -4.88 -35.33
N SER A 639 16.70 -4.27 -34.39
CA SER A 639 17.10 -2.84 -34.46
C SER A 639 18.60 -2.64 -34.38
N HIS A 640 19.29 -3.33 -33.47
CA HIS A 640 20.71 -3.13 -33.20
C HIS A 640 21.57 -4.22 -33.84
N GLN A 641 22.81 -3.89 -34.21
CA GLN A 641 23.75 -4.90 -34.67
C GLN A 641 24.13 -5.91 -33.58
N ILE A 642 24.49 -7.12 -34.00
CA ILE A 642 25.01 -8.17 -33.14
C ILE A 642 26.38 -7.73 -32.61
N GLN A 643 26.49 -7.65 -31.28
CA GLN A 643 27.67 -7.10 -30.60
C GLN A 643 28.14 -7.95 -29.42
N GLY A 644 27.32 -8.90 -28.96
CA GLY A 644 27.62 -9.71 -27.78
C GLY A 644 27.47 -11.19 -28.03
N GLU A 645 28.29 -11.97 -27.34
CA GLU A 645 28.30 -13.43 -27.36
C GLU A 645 28.10 -13.98 -25.94
N PHE A 646 27.14 -14.90 -25.79
CA PHE A 646 27.00 -15.70 -24.57
C PHE A 646 28.06 -16.80 -24.51
N ARG A 647 28.67 -17.02 -23.34
CA ARG A 647 29.50 -18.21 -23.10
C ARG A 647 28.93 -19.10 -22.00
N PRO A 648 28.98 -20.44 -22.18
CA PRO A 648 29.74 -21.17 -23.20
C PRO A 648 29.01 -21.42 -24.53
N CYS A 649 27.71 -21.11 -24.65
CA CYS A 649 26.89 -21.55 -25.79
C CYS A 649 27.12 -20.81 -27.13
N LYS A 650 27.90 -19.72 -27.13
CA LYS A 650 28.29 -18.89 -28.30
C LYS A 650 27.14 -18.27 -29.09
N HIS A 651 25.92 -18.28 -28.57
CA HIS A 651 24.82 -17.56 -29.22
C HIS A 651 25.06 -16.05 -29.14
N GLN A 652 24.71 -15.35 -30.22
CA GLN A 652 25.01 -13.93 -30.39
C GLN A 652 23.73 -13.10 -30.47
N ALA A 653 23.80 -11.90 -29.94
CA ALA A 653 22.75 -10.88 -30.01
C ALA A 653 23.37 -9.50 -29.76
N CYS A 654 22.59 -8.42 -29.86
CA CYS A 654 23.07 -7.11 -29.42
C CYS A 654 23.30 -7.11 -27.90
N LEU A 655 24.26 -6.30 -27.44
CA LEU A 655 24.61 -6.21 -26.02
C LEU A 655 23.44 -5.72 -25.16
N SER A 656 22.59 -4.85 -25.70
CA SER A 656 21.38 -4.37 -25.01
C SER A 656 20.43 -5.53 -24.67
N CYS A 657 20.11 -6.41 -25.63
CA CYS A 657 19.24 -7.56 -25.39
C CYS A 657 19.85 -8.57 -24.42
N ILE A 658 21.16 -8.85 -24.54
CA ILE A 658 21.87 -9.77 -23.64
C ILE A 658 21.85 -9.25 -22.20
N THR A 659 22.25 -7.99 -22.01
CA THR A 659 22.36 -7.38 -20.68
C THR A 659 21.00 -7.28 -20.02
N MET A 660 19.95 -6.89 -20.77
CA MET A 660 18.57 -6.84 -20.29
C MET A 660 18.08 -8.20 -19.79
N HIS A 661 18.34 -9.26 -20.57
CA HIS A 661 17.94 -10.62 -20.21
C HIS A 661 18.64 -11.09 -18.93
N LEU A 662 19.94 -10.83 -18.82
CA LEU A 662 20.75 -11.23 -17.66
C LEU A 662 20.39 -10.53 -16.35
N MET A 663 19.67 -9.39 -16.41
CA MET A 663 19.10 -8.78 -15.20
C MET A 663 18.00 -9.63 -14.56
N THR A 664 17.37 -10.54 -15.31
CA THR A 664 16.21 -11.31 -14.85
C THR A 664 16.48 -12.82 -14.85
N SER A 665 17.28 -13.32 -15.78
CA SER A 665 17.58 -14.75 -15.94
C SER A 665 19.05 -14.95 -16.28
N LYS A 666 19.71 -15.88 -15.59
CA LYS A 666 21.13 -16.21 -15.82
C LYS A 666 21.34 -17.27 -16.91
N GLU A 667 20.33 -17.52 -17.74
CA GLU A 667 20.37 -18.51 -18.82
C GLU A 667 20.41 -17.83 -20.18
N CYS A 668 20.83 -18.53 -21.24
CA CYS A 668 20.74 -18.02 -22.60
C CYS A 668 19.28 -18.07 -23.09
N PHE A 669 18.75 -17.01 -23.70
CA PHE A 669 17.37 -17.02 -24.19
C PHE A 669 17.12 -18.04 -25.33
N PHE A 670 18.14 -18.40 -26.11
CA PHE A 670 18.02 -19.36 -27.22
C PHE A 670 18.03 -20.82 -26.76
N CYS A 671 19.02 -21.20 -25.96
CA CYS A 671 19.28 -22.60 -25.62
C CYS A 671 19.09 -22.93 -24.13
N LYS A 672 18.74 -21.94 -23.31
CA LYS A 672 18.54 -22.05 -21.86
C LYS A 672 19.76 -22.56 -21.07
N THR A 673 20.93 -22.63 -21.70
CA THR A 673 22.19 -22.95 -21.01
C THR A 673 22.57 -21.82 -20.07
N HIS A 674 23.03 -22.14 -18.85
CA HIS A 674 23.55 -21.15 -17.91
C HIS A 674 24.67 -20.32 -18.55
N VAL A 675 24.63 -19.01 -18.35
CA VAL A 675 25.61 -18.06 -18.90
C VAL A 675 26.67 -17.79 -17.85
N ASP A 676 27.92 -18.12 -18.19
CA ASP A 676 29.07 -17.89 -17.31
C ASP A 676 29.68 -16.50 -17.54
N GLN A 677 29.65 -16.01 -18.78
CA GLN A 677 30.14 -14.69 -19.14
C GLN A 677 29.55 -14.19 -20.45
N VAL A 678 29.56 -12.87 -20.62
CA VAL A 678 29.23 -12.18 -21.87
C VAL A 678 30.46 -11.48 -22.42
N VAL A 679 30.75 -11.72 -23.69
CA VAL A 679 31.89 -11.12 -24.39
C VAL A 679 31.38 -10.11 -25.42
N ASP A 680 31.97 -8.91 -25.41
CA ASP A 680 31.85 -7.92 -26.48
C ASP A 680 32.61 -8.39 -27.71
N LEU A 681 31.91 -8.59 -28.83
CA LEU A 681 32.52 -9.01 -30.09
C LEU A 681 33.30 -7.88 -30.77
N ILE A 682 33.01 -6.61 -30.47
CA ILE A 682 33.72 -5.45 -31.03
C ILE A 682 35.01 -5.20 -30.25
N THR A 683 34.92 -5.18 -28.92
CA THR A 683 36.09 -4.82 -28.07
C THR A 683 36.88 -6.03 -27.56
N GLY A 684 36.35 -7.25 -27.71
CA GLY A 684 36.93 -8.49 -27.18
C GLY A 684 36.91 -8.57 -25.65
N ARG A 685 36.27 -7.62 -24.96
CA ARG A 685 36.24 -7.54 -23.49
C ARG A 685 35.12 -8.39 -22.91
N VAL A 686 35.37 -8.96 -21.73
CA VAL A 686 34.30 -9.57 -20.93
C VAL A 686 33.51 -8.43 -20.29
N ILE A 687 32.22 -8.33 -20.66
CA ILE A 687 31.31 -7.29 -20.17
C ILE A 687 30.71 -7.69 -18.82
N ASP A 688 30.41 -8.97 -18.65
CA ASP A 688 29.83 -9.50 -17.42
C ASP A 688 30.39 -10.90 -17.15
N SER A 689 30.83 -11.15 -15.93
CA SER A 689 31.33 -12.45 -15.47
C SER A 689 30.43 -12.97 -14.36
N ILE A 690 29.61 -13.96 -14.69
CA ILE A 690 28.68 -14.63 -13.78
C ILE A 690 29.44 -15.81 -13.16
N LYS A 691 30.35 -15.54 -12.22
CA LYS A 691 30.96 -16.62 -11.45
C LYS A 691 29.91 -17.26 -10.54
N PRO A 692 29.80 -18.59 -10.48
CA PRO A 692 29.04 -19.25 -9.43
C PRO A 692 29.72 -18.96 -8.08
N ASN A 693 28.94 -18.58 -7.07
CA ASN A 693 29.42 -18.51 -5.69
C ASN A 693 29.86 -19.92 -5.26
N GLU A 694 31.16 -20.14 -5.08
CA GLU A 694 31.71 -21.40 -4.54
C GLU A 694 31.30 -21.69 -3.08
N ASN A 695 30.48 -20.84 -2.46
CA ASN A 695 29.99 -21.05 -1.08
C ASN A 695 28.70 -21.87 -0.96
N ASN A 696 28.12 -22.40 -2.05
CA ASN A 696 26.90 -23.23 -2.00
C ASN A 696 27.08 -24.70 -2.43
N ILE A 697 28.31 -25.22 -2.39
CA ILE A 697 28.57 -26.67 -2.55
C ILE A 697 29.01 -27.27 -1.20
N LYS A 698 28.22 -27.00 -0.17
CA LYS A 698 28.12 -27.85 1.03
C LYS A 698 26.67 -27.73 1.48
N ASP A 699 25.86 -28.67 0.98
CA ASP A 699 24.57 -29.13 1.49
C ASP A 699 23.72 -29.57 0.29
N LYS A 700 24.04 -30.77 -0.17
CA LYS A 700 23.13 -31.65 -0.91
C LYS A 700 22.56 -32.65 0.08
#